data_AF-A0A6M0KZ23-F1
#
_entry.id   AF-A0A6M0KZ23-F1
#
_cell.length_a   1.000
_cell.length_b   1.000
_cell.length_c   1.000
_cell.angle_alpha   90.00
_cell.angle_beta   90.00
_cell.angle_gamma   90.00
#
_symmetry.space_group_name_H-M   'P 1'
#
loop_
_entity.id
_entity.type
_entity.pdbx_description
1 polymer ?
#
loop_
_entity_poly.entity_id
_entity_poly.type
_entity_poly.pdbx_seq_one_letter_code
_entity_poly.pdbx_strand_id
1 'polypeptide(L)'
;MMKNGCFKALFLIFFSYQFIYADAILLNEYNAVKPDAQPRNDGYDTYFGDIDGNGGDWIELVVVEDHLDLRGATLKIKSGSTSFLTATFPYLTEFAYLRKGTIVTVSELPTDTSYSPMDENNPDWTINLNASELENQNGSFRITSGAMDISIDSMFGDILMQNSGEIVLGWGISNDEVFKLKKDPSASIQPDDPAYGDDKGKQIISTFGSLNQWIDSDDVTIHQNFDTLRDINSSINMALLLNEYDAVDQDKKLKKDGSDSYFGQVDGNGGSWVEVAILKDKTDLRKAEIRVFGKYNSNNFKATFPNIEVLSQLRSGTILTISDEVATDLSYDPFNPSAPDWNINIHTNDLTTLEGKLLTDNLKLILSIRSGSGGVTIMPESGEGVRDSCTDDKEIFKLKRDPSLAIMPDDSSAYGDDRNKKAVSTFGAENRWKNRKQDFSTLRAMAMENNLYGRETSLILNEYNAVASNKYLKHSGMDSYFGSVAGNGGSWLEMVVTRDYLNLQNSTIKIRENGIETFSAQIPELISLAYLRKGTMLTISDEPTNMDYTPFAPNSDGWKLNLNIGELVNPIGSFTLNDNNIDISIDKNGTNILLDRSGELISNPVVDNQEVYKLKAEPSKDITPFDSKYGDDSDDVVISTFASANQWIDVNGTLQTQKLTVRKNSDLNETDGIVTANVDGMRLKDGESILYVPQNNSLWIADDSSHKVYEMDLTTKEIKTVFRDEDLGFFAPDIQDSCENNIGACDVESVAYDENNDTLYIFVGSASSTPAIFKLTRDDINASFTLNDYRKLDGIEYPATQFIEGNFIVTQNRSLYIYDFETNSIADEPIYTIPGAGGVVGLAYANNTLWATTANFELLKINWETKALEGTYNMNDNGIFDPRGIEIINNRLYILDGINRVGKIVSIPQGHPLKGAIHIYETP
;
A
#
# COMPACT_ATOMS: atom_id res chain seq x y z
N MET A 1 20.26 38.98 -55.77
CA MET A 1 19.03 39.00 -54.96
C MET A 1 18.90 37.66 -54.27
N MET A 2 19.18 37.66 -52.97
CA MET A 2 18.95 36.55 -52.05
C MET A 2 17.45 36.35 -51.83
N LYS A 3 17.03 35.11 -51.58
CA LYS A 3 16.20 34.78 -50.40
C LYS A 3 16.26 33.27 -50.13
N ASN A 4 17.02 32.94 -49.10
CA ASN A 4 17.06 31.65 -48.42
C ASN A 4 15.72 31.41 -47.70
N GLY A 5 15.16 30.21 -47.84
CA GLY A 5 14.07 29.72 -47.00
C GLY A 5 14.64 29.07 -45.73
N CYS A 6 14.35 29.66 -44.58
CA CYS A 6 14.68 29.10 -43.27
C CYS A 6 13.87 27.84 -42.97
N PHE A 7 14.57 26.75 -42.67
CA PHE A 7 14.10 25.69 -41.78
C PHE A 7 13.82 26.30 -40.40
N LYS A 8 12.59 26.24 -39.91
CA LYS A 8 12.27 26.40 -38.49
C LYS A 8 12.25 25.02 -37.87
N ALA A 9 13.29 24.70 -37.11
CA ALA A 9 13.27 23.61 -36.15
C ALA A 9 12.18 23.91 -35.10
N LEU A 10 11.17 23.06 -35.03
CA LEU A 10 10.18 23.08 -33.96
C LEU A 10 10.83 22.32 -32.79
N PHE A 11 11.39 23.06 -31.84
CA PHE A 11 11.77 22.50 -30.53
C PHE A 11 10.46 22.10 -29.82
N LEU A 12 10.14 20.81 -29.81
CA LEU A 12 9.17 20.28 -28.85
C LEU A 12 9.85 20.32 -27.48
N ILE A 13 9.45 21.29 -26.67
CA ILE A 13 9.70 21.26 -25.23
C ILE A 13 8.72 20.23 -24.67
N PHE A 14 9.23 19.06 -24.28
CA PHE A 14 8.48 18.14 -23.43
C PHE A 14 8.28 18.84 -22.07
N PHE A 15 7.08 19.35 -21.83
CA PHE A 15 6.63 19.57 -20.45
C PHE A 15 6.31 18.19 -19.86
N SER A 16 7.27 17.62 -19.13
CA SER A 16 6.95 16.59 -18.16
C SER A 16 6.07 17.24 -17.10
N TYR A 17 4.76 16.97 -17.13
CA TYR A 17 3.93 17.18 -15.95
C TYR A 17 4.38 16.14 -14.91
N GLN A 18 5.32 16.53 -14.03
CA GLN A 18 5.46 15.85 -12.76
C GLN A 18 4.13 16.04 -12.03
N PHE A 19 3.48 14.93 -11.66
CA PHE A 19 2.46 14.99 -10.62
C PHE A 19 3.17 15.46 -9.36
N ILE A 20 2.87 16.69 -8.94
CA ILE A 20 3.37 17.26 -7.69
C ILE A 20 2.60 16.55 -6.58
N TYR A 21 3.24 15.63 -5.87
CA TYR A 21 2.71 15.13 -4.61
C TYR A 21 2.83 16.28 -3.60
N ALA A 22 1.70 16.67 -3.01
CA ALA A 22 1.69 17.63 -1.92
C ALA A 22 2.07 16.90 -0.64
N ASP A 23 3.09 17.39 0.08
CA ASP A 23 3.48 16.84 1.38
C ASP A 23 2.34 17.09 2.39
N ALA A 24 2.08 16.11 3.25
CA ALA A 24 1.09 16.20 4.34
C ALA A 24 1.68 16.89 5.59
N ILE A 25 3.00 16.84 5.72
CA ILE A 25 3.79 17.48 6.77
C ILE A 25 5.07 18.07 6.17
N LEU A 26 5.48 19.25 6.64
CA LEU A 26 6.66 19.98 6.15
C LEU A 26 7.73 20.07 7.23
N LEU A 27 9.00 20.09 6.83
CA LEU A 27 10.09 20.51 7.70
C LEU A 27 9.92 22.01 8.00
N ASN A 28 9.86 22.43 9.27
CA ASN A 28 9.74 23.84 9.63
C ASN A 28 11.08 24.45 10.00
N GLU A 29 11.80 23.80 10.91
CA GLU A 29 13.04 24.28 11.47
C GLU A 29 13.89 23.10 11.99
N TYR A 30 15.21 23.21 11.97
CA TYR A 30 16.09 22.32 12.75
C TYR A 30 17.35 23.04 13.23
N ASN A 31 17.92 22.52 14.32
CA ASN A 31 19.09 23.10 14.96
C ASN A 31 20.41 22.58 14.39
N ALA A 32 21.23 23.45 13.82
CA ALA A 32 22.59 23.13 13.41
C ALA A 32 23.68 23.71 14.33
N VAL A 33 23.28 24.40 15.40
CA VAL A 33 24.19 24.99 16.38
C VAL A 33 24.93 23.88 17.14
N LYS A 34 26.26 23.88 17.07
CA LYS A 34 27.07 22.87 17.78
C LYS A 34 26.98 23.05 19.31
N PRO A 35 27.24 21.99 20.11
CA PRO A 35 27.03 22.02 21.57
C PRO A 35 27.79 23.11 22.35
N ASP A 36 28.87 23.66 21.81
CA ASP A 36 29.73 24.69 22.42
C ASP A 36 29.69 26.03 21.66
N ALA A 37 28.63 26.28 20.88
CA ALA A 37 28.37 27.56 20.23
C ALA A 37 26.98 28.10 20.59
N GLN A 38 26.85 29.43 20.53
CA GLN A 38 25.57 30.12 20.53
C GLN A 38 25.17 30.45 19.08
N PRO A 39 23.87 30.71 18.82
CA PRO A 39 23.43 31.23 17.54
C PRO A 39 24.20 32.50 17.14
N ARG A 40 24.61 32.58 15.88
CA ARG A 40 25.48 33.65 15.38
C ARG A 40 24.84 35.04 15.47
N ASN A 41 25.68 36.09 15.44
CA ASN A 41 25.29 37.50 15.32
C ASN A 41 24.40 37.97 16.49
N ASP A 42 24.78 37.62 17.72
CA ASP A 42 23.99 37.85 18.93
C ASP A 42 22.59 37.23 18.83
N GLY A 43 22.47 36.09 18.14
CA GLY A 43 21.22 35.36 17.94
C GLY A 43 20.74 34.68 19.21
N TYR A 44 19.47 34.26 19.21
CA TYR A 44 18.83 33.61 20.34
C TYR A 44 17.67 32.74 19.89
N ASP A 45 17.20 31.86 20.77
CA ASP A 45 15.96 31.11 20.60
C ASP A 45 14.85 31.65 21.49
N THR A 46 13.62 31.71 20.98
CA THR A 46 12.48 32.28 21.72
C THR A 46 12.03 31.42 22.92
N TYR A 47 12.36 30.14 22.94
CA TYR A 47 12.11 29.19 24.02
C TYR A 47 13.36 29.00 24.91
N PHE A 48 14.52 28.69 24.30
CA PHE A 48 15.76 28.38 25.04
C PHE A 48 16.55 29.62 25.47
N GLY A 49 16.33 30.77 24.83
CA GLY A 49 17.13 31.98 25.03
C GLY A 49 18.49 31.90 24.34
N ASP A 50 19.49 32.55 24.92
CA ASP A 50 20.87 32.54 24.43
C ASP A 50 21.70 31.51 25.21
N ILE A 51 21.71 30.26 24.72
CA ILE A 51 22.41 29.13 25.35
C ILE A 51 23.30 28.38 24.35
N ASP A 52 24.39 27.80 24.84
CA ASP A 52 25.25 26.94 24.04
C ASP A 52 24.47 25.72 23.52
N GLY A 53 24.67 25.37 22.24
CA GLY A 53 24.03 24.25 21.58
C GLY A 53 22.56 24.46 21.23
N ASN A 54 21.96 25.61 21.57
CA ASN A 54 20.58 25.97 21.24
C ASN A 54 19.54 24.86 21.55
N GLY A 55 19.65 24.23 22.72
CA GLY A 55 18.73 23.19 23.16
C GLY A 55 19.06 21.76 22.70
N GLY A 56 20.23 21.54 22.07
CA GLY A 56 20.69 20.21 21.66
C GLY A 56 20.13 19.77 20.31
N ASP A 57 19.97 18.47 20.10
CA ASP A 57 19.43 17.94 18.85
C ASP A 57 17.90 18.10 18.82
N TRP A 58 17.37 18.79 17.81
CA TRP A 58 15.93 18.87 17.57
C TRP A 58 15.56 19.21 16.11
N ILE A 59 14.37 18.75 15.71
CA ILE A 59 13.68 19.14 14.47
C ILE A 59 12.26 19.58 14.79
N GLU A 60 11.73 20.43 13.93
CA GLU A 60 10.36 20.92 13.98
C GLU A 60 9.66 20.68 12.65
N LEU A 61 8.41 20.22 12.72
CA LEU A 61 7.58 19.86 11.58
C LEU A 61 6.24 20.61 11.65
N VAL A 62 5.70 21.03 10.50
CA VAL A 62 4.33 21.59 10.41
C VAL A 62 3.42 20.65 9.67
N VAL A 63 2.31 20.28 10.32
CA VAL A 63 1.23 19.53 9.68
C VAL A 63 0.47 20.47 8.74
N VAL A 64 0.38 20.15 7.45
CA VAL A 64 -0.36 20.96 6.45
C VAL A 64 -1.62 20.29 5.94
N GLU A 65 -1.77 18.99 6.19
CA GLU A 65 -3.01 18.24 5.98
C GLU A 65 -3.82 18.11 7.28
N ASP A 66 -5.14 18.20 7.19
CA ASP A 66 -5.98 18.07 8.38
C ASP A 66 -6.25 16.59 8.70
N HIS A 67 -6.20 16.23 9.99
CA HIS A 67 -6.47 14.87 10.50
C HIS A 67 -5.41 13.83 10.14
N LEU A 68 -4.15 14.27 10.04
CA LEU A 68 -3.01 13.41 9.73
C LEU A 68 -2.75 12.40 10.87
N ASP A 69 -2.60 11.13 10.52
CA ASP A 69 -2.18 10.06 11.44
C ASP A 69 -0.68 9.80 11.26
N LEU A 70 0.12 10.08 12.29
CA LEU A 70 1.56 9.83 12.29
C LEU A 70 1.94 8.52 12.99
N ARG A 71 1.00 7.76 13.56
CA ARG A 71 1.35 6.54 14.32
C ARG A 71 2.00 5.51 13.40
N GLY A 72 3.15 4.98 13.83
CA GLY A 72 3.92 4.02 13.05
C GLY A 72 4.59 4.60 11.79
N ALA A 73 4.44 5.89 11.50
CA ALA A 73 5.16 6.56 10.42
C ALA A 73 6.68 6.48 10.68
N THR A 74 7.48 6.34 9.63
CA THR A 74 8.94 6.19 9.71
C THR A 74 9.64 7.53 9.46
N LEU A 75 10.32 8.05 10.49
CA LEU A 75 11.25 9.18 10.41
C LEU A 75 12.63 8.70 9.97
N LYS A 76 13.17 9.33 8.92
CA LYS A 76 14.53 9.09 8.40
C LYS A 76 15.34 10.36 8.47
N ILE A 77 16.54 10.27 9.04
CA ILE A 77 17.50 11.39 9.17
C ILE A 77 18.84 10.94 8.62
N LYS A 78 19.38 11.73 7.68
CA LYS A 78 20.68 11.51 7.05
C LYS A 78 21.47 12.82 6.98
N SER A 79 22.78 12.70 6.84
CA SER A 79 23.68 13.79 6.48
C SER A 79 24.63 13.32 5.38
N GLY A 80 24.53 13.90 4.18
CA GLY A 80 25.23 13.33 3.03
C GLY A 80 24.74 11.91 2.71
N SER A 81 25.67 10.99 2.48
CA SER A 81 25.40 9.55 2.36
C SER A 81 25.28 8.81 3.70
N THR A 82 25.44 9.50 4.84
CA THR A 82 25.45 8.87 6.17
C THR A 82 24.05 8.90 6.77
N SER A 83 23.49 7.74 7.10
CA SER A 83 22.25 7.67 7.88
C SER A 83 22.56 7.85 9.37
N PHE A 84 21.86 8.79 10.02
CA PHE A 84 21.94 9.00 11.46
C PHE A 84 20.82 8.28 12.19
N LEU A 85 19.59 8.32 11.67
CA LEU A 85 18.45 7.65 12.30
C LEU A 85 17.46 7.13 11.25
N THR A 86 16.93 5.94 11.50
CA THR A 86 15.62 5.50 11.01
C THR A 86 14.82 5.02 12.22
N ALA A 87 13.63 5.58 12.45
CA ALA A 87 12.80 5.22 13.60
C ALA A 87 11.32 5.43 13.29
N THR A 88 10.42 4.83 14.06
CA THR A 88 8.97 4.98 13.89
C THR A 88 8.35 5.82 15.00
N PHE A 89 7.39 6.66 14.64
CA PHE A 89 6.57 7.40 15.61
C PHE A 89 5.75 6.41 16.46
N PRO A 90 5.67 6.63 17.79
CA PRO A 90 4.95 5.74 18.69
C PRO A 90 3.44 5.79 18.47
N TYR A 91 2.73 4.78 18.95
CA TYR A 91 1.27 4.69 18.89
C TYR A 91 0.56 5.54 19.96
N LEU A 92 0.94 6.81 20.07
CA LEU A 92 0.28 7.79 20.95
C LEU A 92 -1.07 8.22 20.37
N THR A 93 -2.04 8.51 21.23
CA THR A 93 -3.40 8.87 20.77
C THR A 93 -3.39 10.23 20.09
N GLU A 94 -2.52 11.11 20.54
CA GLU A 94 -2.32 12.48 20.06
C GLU A 94 -1.83 12.50 18.60
N PHE A 95 -1.08 11.47 18.17
CA PHE A 95 -0.61 11.32 16.79
C PHE A 95 -1.65 10.74 15.83
N ALA A 96 -2.79 10.26 16.32
CA ALA A 96 -3.81 9.63 15.47
C ALA A 96 -4.60 10.62 14.59
N TYR A 97 -4.54 11.93 14.90
CA TYR A 97 -5.48 12.91 14.37
C TYR A 97 -4.97 14.36 14.44
N LEU A 98 -3.77 14.59 13.89
CA LEU A 98 -3.14 15.91 13.93
C LEU A 98 -3.85 16.91 13.02
N ARG A 99 -4.09 18.11 13.55
CA ARG A 99 -4.73 19.21 12.82
C ARG A 99 -3.73 19.92 11.92
N LYS A 100 -4.16 20.40 10.75
CA LYS A 100 -3.34 21.33 9.97
C LYS A 100 -2.98 22.57 10.81
N GLY A 101 -1.72 23.01 10.74
CA GLY A 101 -1.16 24.07 11.58
C GLY A 101 -0.63 23.59 12.94
N THR A 102 -0.61 22.28 13.20
CA THR A 102 0.09 21.70 14.35
C THR A 102 1.59 21.73 14.13
N ILE A 103 2.33 22.11 15.18
CA ILE A 103 3.78 22.02 15.24
C ILE A 103 4.14 20.73 15.98
N VAL A 104 4.89 19.84 15.34
CA VAL A 104 5.42 18.62 15.95
C VAL A 104 6.94 18.77 16.06
N THR A 105 7.46 18.80 17.28
CA THR A 105 8.89 18.76 17.54
C THR A 105 9.34 17.36 17.94
N VAL A 106 10.53 16.97 17.49
CA VAL A 106 11.24 15.79 17.99
C VAL A 106 12.54 16.30 18.60
N SER A 107 12.77 16.06 19.88
CA SER A 107 13.90 16.64 20.62
C SER A 107 14.35 15.77 21.79
N GLU A 108 15.39 16.20 22.50
CA GLU A 108 15.80 15.58 23.77
C GLU A 108 14.93 15.99 24.97
N LEU A 109 13.96 16.90 24.80
CA LEU A 109 13.06 17.36 25.86
C LEU A 109 11.95 16.35 26.18
N PRO A 110 11.33 16.38 27.38
CA PRO A 110 10.24 15.47 27.74
C PRO A 110 9.07 15.51 26.77
N THR A 111 8.44 14.36 26.50
CA THR A 111 7.25 14.27 25.65
C THR A 111 6.10 15.08 26.24
N ASP A 112 5.48 15.89 25.39
CA ASP A 112 4.29 16.66 25.69
C ASP A 112 3.06 15.97 25.09
N THR A 113 2.16 15.53 25.96
CA THR A 113 0.88 14.90 25.60
C THR A 113 -0.31 15.84 25.87
N SER A 114 -0.08 17.14 26.04
CA SER A 114 -1.13 18.11 26.37
C SER A 114 -1.84 18.72 25.15
N TYR A 115 -1.47 18.25 23.95
CA TYR A 115 -2.04 18.63 22.66
C TYR A 115 -3.56 18.74 22.68
N SER A 116 -4.04 19.98 22.50
CA SER A 116 -5.45 20.31 22.56
C SER A 116 -5.72 21.57 21.71
N PRO A 117 -5.58 21.49 20.38
CA PRO A 117 -5.58 22.65 19.47
C PRO A 117 -6.93 23.38 19.43
N MET A 118 -7.98 22.75 19.97
CA MET A 118 -9.34 23.27 19.98
C MET A 118 -9.86 23.55 21.40
N ASP A 119 -8.99 23.63 22.42
CA ASP A 119 -9.39 24.19 23.70
C ASP A 119 -9.76 25.67 23.52
N GLU A 120 -11.01 26.01 23.82
CA GLU A 120 -11.58 27.35 23.67
C GLU A 120 -10.95 28.41 24.61
N ASN A 121 -10.25 27.98 25.66
CA ASN A 121 -9.60 28.86 26.64
C ASN A 121 -8.07 28.88 26.51
N ASN A 122 -7.47 27.77 26.07
CA ASN A 122 -6.02 27.65 25.95
C ASN A 122 -5.64 26.62 24.86
N PRO A 123 -5.80 26.96 23.57
CA PRO A 123 -5.55 26.01 22.49
C PRO A 123 -4.06 25.69 22.41
N ASP A 124 -3.74 24.41 22.52
CA ASP A 124 -2.37 23.90 22.40
C ASP A 124 -2.17 23.24 21.03
N TRP A 125 -1.40 23.91 20.18
CA TRP A 125 -1.12 23.51 18.80
C TRP A 125 0.25 22.83 18.65
N THR A 126 0.92 22.51 19.74
CA THR A 126 2.29 21.98 19.73
C THR A 126 2.32 20.60 20.37
N ILE A 127 3.12 19.69 19.82
CA ILE A 127 3.50 18.42 20.45
C ILE A 127 5.02 18.36 20.43
N ASN A 128 5.63 18.09 21.58
CA ASN A 128 7.03 17.64 21.63
C ASN A 128 7.07 16.12 21.86
N LEU A 129 7.80 15.40 21.02
CA LEU A 129 8.15 14.01 21.23
C LEU A 129 9.60 13.91 21.70
N ASN A 130 9.83 13.26 22.82
CA ASN A 130 11.19 12.90 23.20
C ASN A 130 11.75 11.87 22.20
N ALA A 131 12.90 12.16 21.59
CA ALA A 131 13.50 11.30 20.58
C ALA A 131 13.82 9.87 21.09
N SER A 132 14.02 9.69 22.39
CA SER A 132 14.22 8.35 22.98
C SER A 132 12.94 7.51 23.03
N GLU A 133 11.77 8.12 22.85
CA GLU A 133 10.47 7.44 22.79
C GLU A 133 10.05 7.05 21.36
N LEU A 134 10.86 7.36 20.35
CA LEU A 134 10.69 6.79 19.03
C LEU A 134 10.88 5.26 19.09
N GLU A 135 10.08 4.53 18.32
CA GLU A 135 10.11 3.07 18.25
C GLU A 135 11.04 2.60 17.12
N ASN A 136 11.46 1.32 17.14
CA ASN A 136 12.25 0.70 16.06
C ASN A 136 13.50 1.49 15.62
N GLN A 137 14.17 2.14 16.57
CA GLN A 137 15.32 3.00 16.28
C GLN A 137 16.50 2.19 15.72
N ASN A 138 16.94 2.57 14.53
CA ASN A 138 18.21 2.18 13.93
C ASN A 138 19.08 3.43 13.78
N GLY A 139 20.07 3.57 14.67
CA GLY A 139 20.95 4.73 14.73
C GLY A 139 20.73 5.59 15.97
N SER A 140 21.04 6.88 15.89
CA SER A 140 20.91 7.85 16.98
C SER A 140 20.31 9.14 16.44
N PHE A 141 19.32 9.68 17.16
CA PHE A 141 18.77 10.99 16.83
C PHE A 141 19.87 12.05 16.97
N ARG A 142 20.25 12.65 15.85
CA ARG A 142 21.35 13.60 15.77
C ARG A 142 21.10 14.59 14.64
N ILE A 143 21.25 15.87 14.94
CA ILE A 143 21.15 16.96 13.99
C ILE A 143 22.48 17.69 13.92
N THR A 144 22.87 18.13 12.73
CA THR A 144 24.20 18.72 12.51
C THR A 144 24.11 19.82 11.46
N SER A 145 25.17 20.62 11.36
CA SER A 145 25.41 21.52 10.22
C SER A 145 25.98 20.81 8.98
N GLY A 146 25.91 19.47 8.93
CA GLY A 146 26.24 18.71 7.73
C GLY A 146 25.06 18.74 6.76
N ALA A 147 25.22 18.23 5.54
CA ALA A 147 24.17 18.30 4.52
C ALA A 147 22.96 17.42 4.88
N MET A 148 22.07 17.94 5.73
CA MET A 148 20.94 17.20 6.30
C MET A 148 19.90 16.85 5.22
N ASP A 149 19.32 15.67 5.38
CA ASP A 149 18.22 15.13 4.58
C ASP A 149 17.27 14.39 5.52
N ILE A 150 16.05 14.91 5.65
CA ILE A 150 15.02 14.43 6.56
C ILE A 150 13.78 14.08 5.72
N SER A 151 13.22 12.89 5.95
CA SER A 151 11.96 12.46 5.33
C SER A 151 11.10 11.66 6.30
N ILE A 152 9.80 11.61 6.00
CA ILE A 152 8.83 10.85 6.78
C ILE A 152 7.96 10.05 5.80
N ASP A 153 7.93 8.75 6.00
CA ASP A 153 7.04 7.83 5.30
C ASP A 153 5.91 7.39 6.24
N SER A 154 4.70 7.20 5.72
CA SER A 154 3.59 6.62 6.47
C SER A 154 3.90 5.18 6.88
N MET A 155 3.13 4.62 7.81
CA MET A 155 3.25 3.20 8.17
C MET A 155 2.95 2.25 7.00
N PHE A 156 2.35 2.76 5.91
CA PHE A 156 2.02 2.03 4.69
C PHE A 156 3.03 2.27 3.56
N GLY A 157 4.06 3.09 3.80
CA GLY A 157 5.12 3.41 2.84
C GLY A 157 4.82 4.58 1.91
N ASP A 158 3.73 5.33 2.13
CA ASP A 158 3.46 6.58 1.41
C ASP A 158 4.40 7.69 1.89
N ILE A 159 4.79 8.62 1.03
CA ILE A 159 5.63 9.75 1.44
C ILE A 159 4.73 10.80 2.10
N LEU A 160 4.88 11.01 3.41
CA LEU A 160 4.19 12.09 4.14
C LEU A 160 4.98 13.41 4.06
N MET A 161 6.31 13.30 4.04
CA MET A 161 7.24 14.40 3.82
C MET A 161 8.37 13.92 2.93
N GLN A 162 8.48 14.51 1.76
CA GLN A 162 9.63 14.31 0.88
C GLN A 162 10.93 14.75 1.57
N ASN A 163 12.04 14.17 1.11
CA ASN A 163 13.39 14.56 1.53
C ASN A 163 13.52 16.08 1.56
N SER A 164 13.81 16.64 2.73
CA SER A 164 13.90 18.07 3.00
C SER A 164 15.15 18.39 3.80
N GLY A 165 15.76 19.55 3.55
CA GLY A 165 17.00 19.98 4.18
C GLY A 165 18.05 20.48 3.18
N GLU A 166 19.27 20.70 3.65
CA GLU A 166 20.39 21.27 2.88
C GLU A 166 20.72 20.48 1.60
N ILE A 167 20.59 19.15 1.62
CA ILE A 167 20.89 18.31 0.44
C ILE A 167 20.03 18.68 -0.76
N VAL A 168 18.76 18.97 -0.52
CA VAL A 168 17.79 19.25 -1.59
C VAL A 168 18.02 20.61 -2.20
N LEU A 169 18.40 21.60 -1.38
CA LEU A 169 18.67 22.95 -1.86
C LEU A 169 20.07 23.10 -2.48
N GLY A 170 21.00 22.18 -2.21
CA GLY A 170 22.34 22.18 -2.80
C GLY A 170 23.30 23.23 -2.21
N TRP A 171 22.99 23.76 -1.02
CA TRP A 171 23.83 24.68 -0.25
C TRP A 171 23.71 24.37 1.24
N GLY A 172 24.69 24.79 2.05
CA GLY A 172 24.77 24.41 3.47
C GLY A 172 24.66 25.57 4.45
N ILE A 173 24.32 25.24 5.70
CA ILE A 173 24.26 26.15 6.86
C ILE A 173 25.49 25.94 7.76
N SER A 174 25.90 26.95 8.52
CA SER A 174 27.02 26.81 9.45
C SER A 174 26.62 26.25 10.82
N ASN A 175 27.63 25.86 11.60
CA ASN A 175 27.46 25.22 12.91
C ASN A 175 27.07 26.17 14.06
N ASP A 176 26.62 27.37 13.70
CA ASP A 176 26.15 28.45 14.55
C ASP A 176 24.83 29.05 13.99
N GLU A 177 24.14 28.30 13.14
CA GLU A 177 22.89 28.68 12.47
C GLU A 177 21.79 27.64 12.70
N VAL A 178 20.56 28.00 12.29
CA VAL A 178 19.41 27.11 12.23
C VAL A 178 18.85 27.12 10.81
N PHE A 179 18.38 25.98 10.33
CA PHE A 179 17.68 25.88 9.06
C PHE A 179 16.19 26.12 9.30
N LYS A 180 15.53 26.93 8.48
CA LYS A 180 14.09 27.21 8.67
C LYS A 180 13.34 27.51 7.39
N LEU A 181 12.03 27.34 7.43
CA LEU A 181 11.08 27.82 6.43
C LEU A 181 10.73 29.30 6.68
N LYS A 182 11.15 30.20 5.79
CA LYS A 182 10.90 31.66 5.87
C LYS A 182 9.68 32.08 5.05
N LYS A 183 8.57 31.36 5.23
CA LYS A 183 7.29 31.56 4.53
C LYS A 183 6.15 30.88 5.28
N ASP A 184 4.93 31.37 5.07
CA ASP A 184 3.73 30.74 5.60
C ASP A 184 3.59 29.30 5.04
N PRO A 185 3.46 28.28 5.90
CA PRO A 185 3.39 26.91 5.44
C PRO A 185 2.08 26.64 4.72
N SER A 186 2.16 25.80 3.68
CA SER A 186 0.99 25.32 2.94
C SER A 186 1.38 24.07 2.16
N ALA A 187 0.40 23.27 1.76
CA ALA A 187 0.59 22.10 0.90
C ALA A 187 1.25 22.42 -0.47
N SER A 188 1.42 23.70 -0.82
CA SER A 188 2.12 24.13 -2.04
C SER A 188 3.63 24.34 -1.88
N ILE A 189 4.13 24.33 -0.65
CA ILE A 189 5.58 24.38 -0.38
C ILE A 189 6.19 23.05 -0.83
N GLN A 190 7.28 23.14 -1.56
CA GLN A 190 8.06 21.97 -2.01
C GLN A 190 9.37 21.92 -1.24
N PRO A 191 10.02 20.74 -1.13
CA PRO A 191 11.30 20.62 -0.42
C PRO A 191 12.43 21.49 -0.98
N ASP A 192 12.34 21.91 -2.25
CA ASP A 192 13.27 22.81 -2.92
C ASP A 192 12.81 24.29 -2.93
N ASP A 193 11.75 24.64 -2.18
CA ASP A 193 11.23 26.02 -2.14
C ASP A 193 12.33 26.97 -1.63
N PRO A 194 12.62 28.07 -2.36
CA PRO A 194 13.66 29.03 -1.99
C PRO A 194 13.38 29.78 -0.68
N ALA A 195 12.20 29.62 -0.08
CA ALA A 195 11.90 30.10 1.25
C ALA A 195 12.65 29.34 2.35
N TYR A 196 13.08 28.11 2.10
CA TYR A 196 13.96 27.42 3.03
C TYR A 196 15.34 28.08 3.09
N GLY A 197 15.85 28.31 4.29
CA GLY A 197 17.24 28.67 4.47
C GLY A 197 17.62 29.22 5.84
N ASP A 198 18.72 29.97 5.87
CA ASP A 198 19.40 30.54 7.03
C ASP A 198 19.09 32.05 7.18
N ASP A 199 19.45 32.67 8.31
CA ASP A 199 19.35 34.13 8.49
C ASP A 199 20.65 34.84 8.07
N LYS A 200 21.10 34.57 6.83
CA LYS A 200 22.42 34.97 6.34
C LYS A 200 22.74 36.45 6.55
N GLY A 201 23.75 36.72 7.38
CA GLY A 201 24.24 38.08 7.66
C GLY A 201 23.29 38.93 8.52
N LYS A 202 22.26 38.31 9.11
CA LYS A 202 21.33 38.91 10.06
C LYS A 202 21.48 38.21 11.42
N GLN A 203 20.82 38.75 12.44
CA GLN A 203 20.70 38.08 13.73
C GLN A 203 19.90 36.79 13.56
N ILE A 204 20.42 35.66 14.05
CA ILE A 204 19.72 34.36 13.99
C ILE A 204 18.61 34.35 15.05
N ILE A 205 17.37 34.03 14.66
CA ILE A 205 16.23 33.91 15.60
C ILE A 205 15.65 32.50 15.54
N SER A 206 15.96 31.63 16.48
CA SER A 206 15.39 30.27 16.50
C SER A 206 14.08 30.21 17.30
N THR A 207 13.21 29.28 16.96
CA THR A 207 11.79 29.31 17.35
C THR A 207 11.25 27.97 17.79
N PHE A 208 12.03 27.18 18.54
CA PHE A 208 11.60 25.85 19.00
C PHE A 208 10.17 25.85 19.59
N GLY A 209 9.30 25.05 18.98
CA GLY A 209 7.90 24.85 19.39
C GLY A 209 6.98 26.05 19.09
N SER A 210 7.42 27.00 18.26
CA SER A 210 6.75 28.27 17.97
C SER A 210 6.80 28.63 16.49
N LEU A 211 5.99 29.60 16.07
CA LEU A 211 6.00 30.10 14.69
C LEU A 211 7.36 30.68 14.32
N ASN A 212 7.90 30.31 13.15
CA ASN A 212 9.21 30.78 12.70
C ASN A 212 9.30 32.30 12.65
N GLN A 213 10.47 32.82 13.01
CA GLN A 213 10.82 34.23 12.91
C GLN A 213 12.12 34.42 12.14
N TRP A 214 12.19 35.47 11.34
CA TRP A 214 13.41 35.87 10.62
C TRP A 214 13.44 37.37 10.38
N ILE A 215 14.64 37.89 10.08
CA ILE A 215 14.83 39.29 9.70
C ILE A 215 14.95 39.36 8.17
N ASP A 216 14.08 40.14 7.54
CA ASP A 216 14.09 40.31 6.09
C ASP A 216 15.20 41.27 5.59
N SER A 217 15.20 41.55 4.29
CA SER A 217 16.18 42.45 3.68
C SER A 217 16.08 43.89 4.17
N ASP A 218 14.92 44.30 4.67
CA ASP A 218 14.62 45.65 5.15
C ASP A 218 14.84 45.81 6.68
N ASP A 219 15.49 44.81 7.30
CA ASP A 219 15.75 44.74 8.75
C ASP A 219 14.45 44.68 9.60
N VAL A 220 13.39 44.11 9.04
CA VAL A 220 12.12 43.89 9.75
C VAL A 220 12.01 42.43 10.18
N THR A 221 11.64 42.20 11.44
CA THR A 221 11.30 40.86 11.92
C THR A 221 9.95 40.44 11.34
N ILE A 222 9.97 39.35 10.59
CA ILE A 222 8.79 38.70 10.03
C ILE A 222 8.43 37.49 10.89
N HIS A 223 7.13 37.31 11.09
CA HIS A 223 6.56 36.15 11.77
C HIS A 223 5.82 35.29 10.75
N GLN A 224 6.10 34.00 10.77
CA GLN A 224 5.34 33.01 10.02
C GLN A 224 3.87 33.04 10.46
N ASN A 225 2.94 32.99 9.51
CA ASN A 225 1.50 33.04 9.79
C ASN A 225 0.83 31.69 9.53
N PHE A 226 0.14 31.16 10.53
CA PHE A 226 -0.62 29.92 10.46
C PHE A 226 -2.14 30.16 10.37
N ASP A 227 -2.61 31.40 10.30
CA ASP A 227 -4.04 31.73 10.30
C ASP A 227 -4.83 30.96 9.24
N THR A 228 -4.25 30.73 8.05
CA THR A 228 -4.89 29.95 6.96
C THR A 228 -4.94 28.44 7.24
N LEU A 229 -3.95 27.91 7.96
CA LEU A 229 -3.91 26.52 8.40
C LEU A 229 -4.84 26.31 9.60
N ARG A 230 -4.77 27.21 10.58
CA ARG A 230 -5.52 27.20 11.84
C ARG A 230 -6.89 27.88 11.74
N ASP A 231 -7.33 28.28 10.54
CA ASP A 231 -8.63 28.91 10.35
C ASP A 231 -9.76 27.96 10.79
N ILE A 232 -10.25 28.20 11.99
CA ILE A 232 -11.36 27.46 12.61
C ILE A 232 -12.71 27.86 11.97
N ASN A 233 -12.74 28.95 11.17
CA ASN A 233 -13.95 29.49 10.55
C ASN A 233 -14.12 29.14 9.07
N SER A 234 -13.08 28.73 8.33
CA SER A 234 -13.25 28.27 6.93
C SER A 234 -13.59 26.78 6.80
N SER A 235 -13.56 26.03 7.90
CA SER A 235 -14.16 24.71 7.98
C SER A 235 -14.83 24.57 9.34
N ILE A 236 -16.16 24.75 9.41
CA ILE A 236 -16.91 24.14 10.50
C ILE A 236 -16.58 22.65 10.41
N ASN A 237 -15.82 22.16 11.39
CA ASN A 237 -15.37 20.77 11.48
C ASN A 237 -16.54 19.88 11.91
N MET A 238 -17.64 19.97 11.16
CA MET A 238 -18.90 19.32 11.42
C MET A 238 -18.76 17.85 11.06
N ALA A 239 -18.33 17.03 12.02
CA ALA A 239 -18.35 15.59 11.88
C ALA A 239 -19.76 15.02 12.09
N LEU A 240 -20.64 15.78 12.77
CA LEU A 240 -22.03 15.39 13.01
C LEU A 240 -23.00 16.54 12.77
N LEU A 241 -24.21 16.19 12.35
CA LEU A 241 -25.32 17.09 12.08
C LEU A 241 -26.55 16.65 12.86
N LEU A 242 -27.31 17.57 13.45
CA LEU A 242 -28.59 17.23 14.08
C LEU A 242 -29.53 16.63 13.02
N ASN A 243 -30.05 15.43 13.26
CA ASN A 243 -30.98 14.79 12.33
C ASN A 243 -32.43 15.00 12.75
N GLU A 244 -32.77 14.62 13.97
CA GLU A 244 -34.15 14.63 14.50
C GLU A 244 -34.12 14.72 16.04
N TYR A 245 -35.14 15.32 16.69
CA TYR A 245 -35.38 15.16 18.13
C TYR A 245 -36.85 15.31 18.50
N ASP A 246 -37.25 14.71 19.63
CA ASP A 246 -38.63 14.75 20.13
C ASP A 246 -38.98 16.04 20.88
N ALA A 247 -39.96 16.79 20.36
CA ALA A 247 -40.50 17.99 21.03
C ALA A 247 -41.90 17.76 21.62
N VAL A 248 -42.41 16.52 21.61
CA VAL A 248 -43.76 16.19 22.06
C VAL A 248 -43.84 16.16 23.59
N ASP A 249 -44.78 16.89 24.18
CA ASP A 249 -44.99 16.83 25.64
C ASP A 249 -45.40 15.41 26.07
N GLN A 250 -44.99 15.01 27.28
CA GLN A 250 -45.24 13.67 27.84
C GLN A 250 -46.71 13.24 27.86
N ASP A 251 -47.66 14.18 27.90
CA ASP A 251 -49.11 13.92 27.93
C ASP A 251 -49.81 14.14 26.58
N LYS A 252 -49.03 14.33 25.50
CA LYS A 252 -49.54 14.63 24.16
C LYS A 252 -49.09 13.59 23.14
N LYS A 253 -49.90 13.45 22.10
CA LYS A 253 -49.57 12.67 20.90
C LYS A 253 -49.18 13.58 19.77
N LEU A 254 -48.43 13.03 18.82
CA LEU A 254 -48.19 13.64 17.50
C LEU A 254 -49.51 14.13 16.88
N LYS A 255 -49.51 15.39 16.45
CA LYS A 255 -50.75 16.03 16.00
C LYS A 255 -51.29 15.47 14.68
N LYS A 256 -52.62 15.61 14.52
CA LYS A 256 -53.39 15.21 13.33
C LYS A 256 -53.19 13.74 12.94
N ASP A 257 -53.28 12.86 13.94
CA ASP A 257 -53.09 11.42 13.80
C ASP A 257 -51.69 11.03 13.27
N GLY A 258 -50.70 11.87 13.56
CA GLY A 258 -49.29 11.64 13.27
C GLY A 258 -48.77 10.34 13.86
N SER A 259 -47.65 9.85 13.33
CA SER A 259 -47.07 8.57 13.74
C SER A 259 -45.55 8.56 13.61
N ASP A 260 -44.91 7.86 14.53
CA ASP A 260 -43.52 7.45 14.51
C ASP A 260 -43.37 6.05 13.87
N SER A 261 -42.30 5.80 13.11
CA SER A 261 -42.07 4.49 12.48
C SER A 261 -41.73 3.37 13.46
N TYR A 262 -41.21 3.70 14.63
CA TYR A 262 -40.84 2.78 15.70
C TYR A 262 -41.92 2.74 16.80
N PHE A 263 -42.31 3.89 17.35
CA PHE A 263 -43.25 3.98 18.48
C PHE A 263 -44.73 4.01 18.06
N GLY A 264 -45.05 4.29 16.80
CA GLY A 264 -46.44 4.46 16.36
C GLY A 264 -47.09 5.75 16.91
N GLN A 265 -48.22 5.64 17.61
CA GLN A 265 -48.96 6.80 18.13
C GLN A 265 -49.17 6.71 19.66
N VAL A 266 -48.14 7.13 20.39
CA VAL A 266 -48.08 7.10 21.86
C VAL A 266 -47.98 8.50 22.46
N ASP A 267 -48.34 8.65 23.73
CA ASP A 267 -48.15 9.90 24.47
C ASP A 267 -46.64 10.13 24.70
N GLY A 268 -46.17 11.37 24.53
CA GLY A 268 -44.76 11.74 24.62
C GLY A 268 -43.85 11.13 23.56
N ASN A 269 -44.41 10.45 22.55
CA ASN A 269 -43.70 9.91 21.39
C ASN A 269 -42.41 9.10 21.69
N GLY A 270 -42.40 8.35 22.79
CA GLY A 270 -41.24 7.54 23.17
C GLY A 270 -40.24 8.26 24.07
N GLY A 271 -40.69 9.30 24.79
CA GLY A 271 -39.94 9.94 25.85
C GLY A 271 -38.97 10.99 25.33
N SER A 272 -37.76 11.06 25.89
CA SER A 272 -36.74 12.02 25.46
C SER A 272 -35.66 11.34 24.64
N TRP A 273 -35.47 11.83 23.41
CA TRP A 273 -34.46 11.32 22.48
C TRP A 273 -34.01 12.37 21.46
N VAL A 274 -32.75 12.25 21.02
CA VAL A 274 -32.13 13.05 19.96
C VAL A 274 -31.38 12.15 18.98
N GLU A 275 -31.28 12.56 17.72
CA GLU A 275 -30.54 11.87 16.67
C GLU A 275 -29.55 12.78 15.97
N VAL A 276 -28.39 12.23 15.65
CA VAL A 276 -27.34 12.91 14.90
C VAL A 276 -26.89 12.04 13.73
N ALA A 277 -26.64 12.67 12.58
CA ALA A 277 -26.08 12.01 11.40
C ALA A 277 -24.56 12.20 11.39
N ILE A 278 -23.81 11.11 11.20
CA ILE A 278 -22.35 11.15 11.04
C ILE A 278 -22.02 11.59 9.62
N LEU A 279 -21.33 12.73 9.47
CA LEU A 279 -20.94 13.29 8.18
C LEU A 279 -19.53 12.88 7.76
N LYS A 280 -18.63 12.63 8.71
CA LYS A 280 -17.23 12.27 8.45
C LYS A 280 -16.97 10.79 8.71
N ASP A 281 -16.28 10.10 7.80
CA ASP A 281 -15.95 8.69 8.00
C ASP A 281 -14.93 8.49 9.12
N LYS A 282 -14.99 7.33 9.78
CA LYS A 282 -14.15 6.95 10.93
C LYS A 282 -14.19 7.99 12.07
N THR A 283 -15.35 8.58 12.35
CA THR A 283 -15.55 9.53 13.45
C THR A 283 -15.42 8.82 14.79
N ASP A 284 -14.51 9.30 15.65
CA ASP A 284 -14.33 8.82 17.02
C ASP A 284 -15.18 9.63 18.00
N LEU A 285 -16.10 8.96 18.71
CA LEU A 285 -16.95 9.54 19.76
C LEU A 285 -16.58 9.03 21.15
N ARG A 286 -15.52 8.25 21.32
CA ARG A 286 -15.11 7.77 22.64
C ARG A 286 -14.81 8.96 23.54
N LYS A 287 -15.42 8.94 24.73
CA LYS A 287 -15.30 10.02 25.72
C LYS A 287 -15.80 11.40 25.23
N ALA A 288 -16.45 11.48 24.06
CA ALA A 288 -17.05 12.72 23.61
C ALA A 288 -18.12 13.19 24.61
N GLU A 289 -18.31 14.50 24.71
CA GLU A 289 -19.24 15.13 25.63
C GLU A 289 -20.46 15.64 24.88
N ILE A 290 -21.64 15.15 25.22
CA ILE A 290 -22.93 15.64 24.72
C ILE A 290 -23.51 16.67 25.68
N ARG A 291 -24.01 17.78 25.14
CA ARG A 291 -24.73 18.83 25.88
C ARG A 291 -26.07 19.10 25.23
N VAL A 292 -27.15 18.99 26.00
CA VAL A 292 -28.52 19.32 25.59
C VAL A 292 -29.11 20.31 26.59
N PHE A 293 -29.60 21.45 26.12
CA PHE A 293 -30.19 22.48 26.97
C PHE A 293 -31.26 23.30 26.25
N GLY A 294 -32.19 23.89 27.00
CA GLY A 294 -33.21 24.80 26.45
C GLY A 294 -32.80 26.27 26.60
N LYS A 295 -33.02 27.10 25.56
CA LYS A 295 -32.68 28.54 25.60
C LYS A 295 -33.39 29.30 26.73
N TYR A 296 -34.55 28.81 27.19
CA TYR A 296 -35.40 29.50 28.17
C TYR A 296 -35.60 28.74 29.48
N ASN A 297 -34.98 27.58 29.65
CA ASN A 297 -35.07 26.80 30.89
C ASN A 297 -33.67 26.57 31.47
N SER A 298 -33.61 26.12 32.73
CA SER A 298 -32.37 25.76 33.41
C SER A 298 -32.03 24.28 33.26
N ASN A 299 -32.67 23.58 32.31
CA ASN A 299 -32.46 22.15 32.11
C ASN A 299 -31.21 21.99 31.25
N ASN A 300 -30.12 21.57 31.90
CA ASN A 300 -28.88 21.21 31.23
C ASN A 300 -28.67 19.71 31.42
N PHE A 301 -28.60 18.97 30.32
CA PHE A 301 -28.10 17.62 30.29
C PHE A 301 -26.68 17.63 29.75
N LYS A 302 -25.77 17.00 30.50
CA LYS A 302 -24.36 16.88 30.16
C LYS A 302 -23.91 15.46 30.46
N ALA A 303 -23.38 14.76 29.46
CA ALA A 303 -22.90 13.40 29.63
C ALA A 303 -21.72 13.10 28.71
N THR A 304 -20.99 12.05 29.04
CA THR A 304 -19.84 11.57 28.28
C THR A 304 -20.13 10.21 27.67
N PHE A 305 -19.85 10.06 26.38
CA PHE A 305 -19.92 8.79 25.67
C PHE A 305 -18.92 7.77 26.23
N PRO A 306 -19.27 6.48 26.28
CA PRO A 306 -18.40 5.45 26.85
C PRO A 306 -17.14 5.25 25.99
N ASN A 307 -16.06 4.80 26.63
CA ASN A 307 -14.82 4.43 25.95
C ASN A 307 -14.91 3.00 25.39
N ILE A 308 -15.72 2.81 24.34
CA ILE A 308 -15.94 1.52 23.69
C ILE A 308 -15.52 1.54 22.23
N GLU A 309 -15.05 0.40 21.74
CA GLU A 309 -14.42 0.27 20.41
C GLU A 309 -15.36 0.65 19.26
N VAL A 310 -16.65 0.30 19.35
CA VAL A 310 -17.63 0.62 18.30
C VAL A 310 -17.76 2.13 18.04
N LEU A 311 -17.47 2.97 19.04
CA LEU A 311 -17.49 4.43 18.91
C LEU A 311 -16.18 5.02 18.40
N SER A 312 -15.13 4.22 18.21
CA SER A 312 -13.82 4.71 17.78
C SER A 312 -13.75 5.08 16.30
N GLN A 313 -14.64 4.52 15.47
CA GLN A 313 -14.60 4.62 14.01
C GLN A 313 -16.01 4.56 13.39
N LEU A 314 -16.93 5.41 13.86
CA LEU A 314 -18.26 5.51 13.25
C LEU A 314 -18.17 5.96 11.80
N ARG A 315 -18.95 5.32 10.94
CA ARG A 315 -18.85 5.49 9.49
C ARG A 315 -19.74 6.62 9.02
N SER A 316 -19.31 7.35 7.99
CA SER A 316 -20.14 8.41 7.41
C SER A 316 -21.45 7.84 6.90
N GLY A 317 -22.54 8.51 7.27
CA GLY A 317 -23.90 8.13 6.94
C GLY A 317 -24.59 7.22 7.97
N THR A 318 -23.97 7.04 9.14
CA THR A 318 -24.59 6.41 10.33
C THR A 318 -25.53 7.39 11.04
N ILE A 319 -26.66 6.90 11.55
CA ILE A 319 -27.53 7.63 12.49
C ILE A 319 -27.23 7.16 13.91
N LEU A 320 -26.80 8.09 14.77
CA LEU A 320 -26.63 7.85 16.21
C LEU A 320 -27.81 8.45 16.97
N THR A 321 -28.54 7.59 17.67
CA THR A 321 -29.66 7.96 18.54
C THR A 321 -29.23 7.91 19.99
N ILE A 322 -29.56 8.94 20.77
CA ILE A 322 -29.43 8.95 22.23
C ILE A 322 -30.85 9.01 22.81
N SER A 323 -31.23 8.01 23.62
CA SER A 323 -32.59 7.91 24.15
C SER A 323 -32.66 7.41 25.60
N ASP A 324 -33.73 7.80 26.30
CA ASP A 324 -34.04 7.31 27.64
C ASP A 324 -34.84 6.00 27.66
N GLU A 325 -35.47 5.63 26.54
CA GLU A 325 -36.48 4.55 26.49
C GLU A 325 -36.03 3.32 25.70
N VAL A 326 -35.00 3.43 24.84
CA VAL A 326 -34.52 2.33 23.99
C VAL A 326 -33.15 1.86 24.48
N ALA A 327 -32.98 0.54 24.59
CA ALA A 327 -31.74 -0.07 25.06
C ALA A 327 -30.58 0.18 24.10
N THR A 328 -29.36 0.27 24.64
CA THR A 328 -28.16 0.42 23.82
C THR A 328 -28.01 -0.72 22.83
N ASP A 329 -27.78 -0.36 21.59
CA ASP A 329 -27.51 -1.27 20.49
C ASP A 329 -26.04 -1.13 20.08
N LEU A 330 -25.28 -2.22 20.19
CA LEU A 330 -23.88 -2.27 19.78
C LEU A 330 -23.68 -3.22 18.58
N SER A 331 -24.75 -3.67 17.90
CA SER A 331 -24.64 -4.57 16.73
C SER A 331 -24.22 -3.89 15.44
N TYR A 332 -23.73 -2.65 15.53
CA TYR A 332 -23.29 -1.81 14.44
C TYR A 332 -22.35 -2.54 13.45
N ASP A 333 -22.89 -2.82 12.26
CA ASP A 333 -22.21 -3.49 11.15
C ASP A 333 -22.66 -2.88 9.81
N PRO A 334 -22.18 -1.66 9.48
CA PRO A 334 -22.65 -0.91 8.31
C PRO A 334 -22.29 -1.58 6.98
N PHE A 335 -21.35 -2.52 6.99
CA PHE A 335 -20.85 -3.22 5.80
C PHE A 335 -21.32 -4.67 5.71
N ASN A 336 -22.27 -5.09 6.55
CA ASN A 336 -22.87 -6.40 6.43
C ASN A 336 -23.51 -6.57 5.03
N PRO A 337 -23.09 -7.56 4.23
CA PRO A 337 -23.57 -7.69 2.85
C PRO A 337 -25.04 -8.12 2.75
N SER A 338 -25.61 -8.70 3.80
CA SER A 338 -27.00 -9.21 3.81
C SER A 338 -27.98 -8.30 4.55
N ALA A 339 -27.50 -7.53 5.52
CA ALA A 339 -28.33 -6.64 6.33
C ALA A 339 -27.46 -5.52 6.95
N PRO A 340 -27.07 -4.50 6.16
CA PRO A 340 -26.18 -3.44 6.65
C PRO A 340 -26.87 -2.64 7.76
N ASP A 341 -26.18 -2.50 8.88
CA ASP A 341 -26.67 -1.77 10.06
C ASP A 341 -26.00 -0.39 10.15
N TRP A 342 -26.75 0.63 9.73
CA TRP A 342 -26.31 2.03 9.71
C TRP A 342 -26.83 2.83 10.90
N ASN A 343 -27.36 2.17 11.92
CA ASN A 343 -27.93 2.84 13.07
C ASN A 343 -27.26 2.36 14.35
N ILE A 344 -27.16 3.25 15.33
CA ILE A 344 -26.67 2.93 16.66
C ILE A 344 -27.52 3.69 17.67
N ASN A 345 -28.06 2.99 18.66
CA ASN A 345 -28.76 3.63 19.78
C ASN A 345 -27.90 3.51 21.04
N ILE A 346 -27.77 4.60 21.78
CA ILE A 346 -27.14 4.63 23.10
C ILE A 346 -28.19 5.06 24.11
N HIS A 347 -28.48 4.17 25.05
CA HIS A 347 -29.30 4.49 26.20
C HIS A 347 -28.52 5.44 27.11
N THR A 348 -29.18 6.46 27.66
CA THR A 348 -28.58 7.42 28.59
C THR A 348 -27.91 6.81 29.83
N ASN A 349 -28.36 5.65 30.33
CA ASN A 349 -27.73 4.91 31.42
C ASN A 349 -26.32 4.36 31.07
N ASP A 350 -26.02 4.20 29.78
CA ASP A 350 -24.72 3.75 29.29
C ASP A 350 -23.77 4.92 28.98
N LEU A 351 -24.24 6.16 29.15
CA LEU A 351 -23.41 7.35 29.21
C LEU A 351 -22.90 7.57 30.64
N THR A 352 -21.74 8.19 30.77
CA THR A 352 -21.29 8.72 32.07
C THR A 352 -21.92 10.09 32.28
N THR A 353 -23.04 10.15 32.99
CA THR A 353 -23.75 11.42 33.25
C THR A 353 -22.92 12.35 34.15
N LEU A 354 -22.74 13.58 33.69
CA LEU A 354 -22.05 14.65 34.41
C LEU A 354 -23.04 15.63 35.06
N GLU A 355 -24.16 15.93 34.39
CA GLU A 355 -25.18 16.86 34.86
C GLU A 355 -26.57 16.54 34.29
N GLY A 356 -27.60 16.68 35.11
CA GLY A 356 -29.00 16.65 34.69
C GLY A 356 -29.54 15.32 34.18
N LYS A 357 -30.74 15.38 33.60
CA LYS A 357 -31.42 14.28 32.90
C LYS A 357 -31.69 14.74 31.47
N LEU A 358 -31.57 13.84 30.49
CA LEU A 358 -31.95 14.14 29.11
C LEU A 358 -33.44 14.51 29.09
N LEU A 359 -33.73 15.73 28.66
CA LEU A 359 -35.08 16.24 28.47
C LEU A 359 -35.12 16.92 27.12
N THR A 360 -35.96 16.40 26.23
CA THR A 360 -36.27 17.01 24.94
C THR A 360 -37.68 17.58 25.00
N ASP A 361 -37.83 18.83 24.62
CA ASP A 361 -39.08 19.58 24.70
C ASP A 361 -39.15 20.63 23.58
N ASN A 362 -40.22 21.43 23.57
CA ASN A 362 -40.44 22.54 22.65
C ASN A 362 -39.95 23.91 23.20
N LEU A 363 -39.07 23.90 24.20
CA LEU A 363 -38.58 25.11 24.91
C LEU A 363 -37.25 25.60 24.37
N LYS A 364 -37.12 25.60 23.04
CA LYS A 364 -35.95 26.08 22.32
C LYS A 364 -34.70 25.23 22.55
N LEU A 365 -34.79 23.93 22.31
CA LEU A 365 -33.70 22.98 22.50
C LEU A 365 -32.46 23.33 21.65
N ILE A 366 -31.29 23.18 22.28
CA ILE A 366 -29.95 23.30 21.69
C ILE A 366 -29.16 22.04 22.06
N LEU A 367 -28.56 21.40 21.06
CA LEU A 367 -27.69 20.23 21.16
C LEU A 367 -26.30 20.60 20.63
N SER A 368 -25.26 20.19 21.34
CA SER A 368 -23.87 20.20 20.85
C SER A 368 -23.12 18.96 21.33
N ILE A 369 -22.10 18.56 20.58
CA ILE A 369 -21.21 17.46 20.96
C ILE A 369 -19.76 17.91 20.78
N ARG A 370 -18.92 17.63 21.78
CA ARG A 370 -17.50 17.95 21.81
C ARG A 370 -16.67 16.67 21.93
N SER A 371 -15.48 16.62 21.31
CA SER A 371 -14.58 15.46 21.39
C SER A 371 -14.11 15.18 22.83
N GLY A 372 -13.79 13.92 23.12
CA GLY A 372 -13.26 13.46 24.40
C GLY A 372 -11.79 13.77 24.64
N SER A 373 -11.06 14.25 23.63
CA SER A 373 -9.64 14.62 23.70
C SER A 373 -9.37 16.11 23.95
N GLY A 374 -10.38 16.91 24.32
CA GLY A 374 -10.18 18.31 24.73
C GLY A 374 -10.75 19.34 23.76
N GLY A 375 -12.02 19.73 23.94
CA GLY A 375 -12.55 21.01 23.44
C GLY A 375 -13.04 21.07 21.99
N VAL A 376 -12.64 20.15 21.10
CA VAL A 376 -13.08 20.14 19.69
C VAL A 376 -14.60 20.05 19.59
N THR A 377 -15.26 21.05 19.03
CA THR A 377 -16.69 20.96 18.69
C THR A 377 -16.84 20.10 17.44
N ILE A 378 -17.24 18.84 17.62
CA ILE A 378 -17.49 17.87 16.53
C ILE A 378 -18.91 18.03 15.96
N MET A 379 -19.81 18.58 16.77
CA MET A 379 -21.13 19.05 16.38
C MET A 379 -21.38 20.44 16.98
N PRO A 380 -21.46 21.51 16.16
CA PRO A 380 -21.82 22.84 16.65
C PRO A 380 -23.23 22.87 17.23
N GLU A 381 -23.50 23.90 18.03
CA GLU A 381 -24.83 24.13 18.58
C GLU A 381 -25.87 24.09 17.45
N SER A 382 -26.82 23.17 17.59
CA SER A 382 -27.86 22.88 16.62
C SER A 382 -29.19 22.72 17.34
N GLY A 383 -30.29 22.95 16.62
CA GLY A 383 -31.64 22.80 17.17
C GLY A 383 -32.44 24.08 17.02
N GLU A 384 -33.64 24.06 17.60
CA GLU A 384 -34.58 25.15 17.42
C GLU A 384 -34.20 26.43 18.20
N GLY A 385 -33.40 26.31 19.27
CA GLY A 385 -32.93 27.47 20.05
C GLY A 385 -31.88 28.30 19.33
N VAL A 386 -31.14 27.69 18.41
CA VAL A 386 -30.20 28.36 17.50
C VAL A 386 -30.96 29.13 16.43
N ARG A 387 -32.05 28.56 15.90
CA ARG A 387 -32.84 29.12 14.79
C ARG A 387 -34.01 30.02 15.22
N ASP A 388 -34.31 30.08 16.52
CA ASP A 388 -35.55 30.64 17.08
C ASP A 388 -36.83 30.11 16.37
N SER A 389 -36.79 28.90 15.79
CA SER A 389 -37.92 28.28 15.06
C SER A 389 -38.97 27.74 16.01
N CYS A 390 -40.27 27.85 15.70
CA CYS A 390 -41.35 27.37 16.58
C CYS A 390 -41.73 25.92 16.26
N THR A 391 -41.15 24.95 16.98
CA THR A 391 -41.71 23.60 17.08
C THR A 391 -42.78 23.62 18.16
N ASP A 392 -43.98 23.06 17.92
CA ASP A 392 -45.01 22.95 18.97
C ASP A 392 -44.89 21.65 19.79
N ASP A 393 -45.63 21.58 20.90
CA ASP A 393 -45.63 20.47 21.86
C ASP A 393 -46.24 19.15 21.34
N LYS A 394 -46.48 19.05 20.02
CA LYS A 394 -47.02 17.87 19.33
C LYS A 394 -46.25 17.56 18.04
N GLU A 395 -45.02 18.04 17.95
CA GLU A 395 -44.18 17.96 16.77
C GLU A 395 -42.78 17.42 17.04
N ILE A 396 -42.12 17.13 15.93
CA ILE A 396 -40.73 16.69 15.88
C ILE A 396 -39.95 17.75 15.10
N PHE A 397 -38.81 18.12 15.63
CA PHE A 397 -37.84 18.92 14.90
C PHE A 397 -36.97 17.99 14.07
N LYS A 398 -36.84 18.26 12.77
CA LYS A 398 -36.07 17.39 11.88
C LYS A 398 -35.36 18.12 10.76
N LEU A 399 -34.34 17.46 10.24
CA LEU A 399 -33.65 17.81 9.01
C LEU A 399 -34.47 17.34 7.80
N LYS A 400 -34.86 18.29 6.94
CA LYS A 400 -35.66 18.10 5.71
C LYS A 400 -34.80 18.25 4.44
N ARG A 401 -33.59 17.71 4.50
CA ARG A 401 -32.60 17.67 3.42
C ARG A 401 -31.66 16.48 3.61
N ASP A 402 -31.03 16.05 2.54
CA ASP A 402 -30.00 15.01 2.55
C ASP A 402 -28.78 15.49 3.35
N PRO A 403 -28.29 14.74 4.35
CA PRO A 403 -27.21 15.19 5.21
C PRO A 403 -25.91 15.43 4.41
N SER A 404 -25.27 16.57 4.66
CA SER A 404 -23.99 16.92 4.03
C SER A 404 -23.27 17.99 4.83
N LEU A 405 -21.95 18.08 4.63
CA LEU A 405 -21.09 19.12 5.23
C LEU A 405 -21.49 20.55 4.81
N ALA A 406 -22.32 20.71 3.77
CA ALA A 406 -22.80 22.00 3.31
C ALA A 406 -23.97 22.57 4.12
N ILE A 407 -24.58 21.76 5.01
CA ILE A 407 -25.73 22.19 5.82
C ILE A 407 -25.23 22.82 7.10
N MET A 408 -25.58 24.08 7.31
CA MET A 408 -25.26 24.81 8.53
C MET A 408 -26.34 24.59 9.61
N PRO A 409 -25.99 24.62 10.91
CA PRO A 409 -26.95 24.40 12.01
C PRO A 409 -28.09 25.41 12.05
N ASP A 410 -27.85 26.61 11.52
CA ASP A 410 -28.81 27.71 11.44
C ASP A 410 -29.59 27.75 10.12
N ASP A 411 -29.35 26.80 9.19
CA ASP A 411 -29.97 26.79 7.86
C ASP A 411 -31.51 26.71 7.98
N SER A 412 -32.13 27.87 7.75
CA SER A 412 -33.57 28.02 7.88
C SER A 412 -34.37 27.19 6.86
N SER A 413 -33.73 26.77 5.77
CA SER A 413 -34.32 26.01 4.67
C SER A 413 -34.15 24.50 4.81
N ALA A 414 -33.10 24.05 5.50
CA ALA A 414 -32.81 22.63 5.70
C ALA A 414 -33.63 22.01 6.82
N TYR A 415 -33.83 22.72 7.94
CA TYR A 415 -34.53 22.21 9.11
C TYR A 415 -35.98 22.68 9.20
N GLY A 416 -36.87 21.88 9.78
CA GLY A 416 -38.22 22.34 10.08
C GLY A 416 -39.13 21.33 10.75
N ASP A 417 -40.29 21.84 11.13
CA ASP A 417 -41.42 21.13 11.74
C ASP A 417 -42.44 20.71 10.67
N ASP A 418 -43.43 19.89 11.06
CA ASP A 418 -44.52 19.50 10.16
C ASP A 418 -45.64 20.55 10.07
N ARG A 419 -45.51 21.68 10.79
CA ARG A 419 -46.46 22.79 10.91
C ARG A 419 -47.89 22.28 11.13
N ASN A 420 -48.90 23.00 10.66
CA ASN A 420 -50.31 22.57 10.65
C ASN A 420 -50.60 21.30 9.80
N LYS A 421 -49.69 20.35 9.63
CA LYS A 421 -49.91 19.07 8.93
C LYS A 421 -49.77 17.90 9.90
N LYS A 422 -49.91 16.69 9.36
CA LYS A 422 -49.69 15.43 10.07
C LYS A 422 -48.21 15.34 10.42
N ALA A 423 -47.90 15.24 11.71
CA ALA A 423 -46.53 15.04 12.18
C ALA A 423 -46.09 13.60 11.86
N VAL A 424 -44.88 13.45 11.34
CA VAL A 424 -44.23 12.16 11.08
C VAL A 424 -42.99 12.10 11.99
N SER A 425 -42.56 10.93 12.42
CA SER A 425 -41.31 10.75 13.15
C SER A 425 -40.65 9.46 12.67
N THR A 426 -39.32 9.39 12.71
CA THR A 426 -38.57 8.34 12.03
C THR A 426 -37.60 7.56 12.89
N PHE A 427 -37.64 7.72 14.23
CA PHE A 427 -36.74 7.11 15.20
C PHE A 427 -35.90 5.93 14.69
N GLY A 428 -34.58 6.14 14.63
CA GLY A 428 -33.57 5.19 14.14
C GLY A 428 -33.57 4.99 12.63
N ALA A 429 -34.17 5.89 11.84
CA ALA A 429 -34.25 5.78 10.39
C ALA A 429 -34.21 7.14 9.68
N GLU A 430 -34.04 7.12 8.35
CA GLU A 430 -33.92 8.36 7.59
C GLU A 430 -35.22 9.16 7.57
N ASN A 431 -35.11 10.49 7.77
CA ASN A 431 -36.26 11.39 7.90
C ASN A 431 -37.17 11.34 6.68
N ARG A 432 -38.48 11.51 6.95
CA ARG A 432 -39.52 11.62 5.93
C ARG A 432 -40.29 12.91 6.04
N TRP A 433 -40.49 13.58 4.91
CA TRP A 433 -41.35 14.75 4.81
C TRP A 433 -42.03 14.81 3.43
N LYS A 434 -43.34 15.08 3.44
CA LYS A 434 -44.17 15.03 2.22
C LYS A 434 -44.03 13.65 1.53
N ASN A 435 -43.48 13.62 0.32
CA ASN A 435 -43.20 12.42 -0.48
C ASN A 435 -41.68 12.17 -0.64
N ARG A 436 -40.84 12.78 0.22
CA ARG A 436 -39.39 12.62 0.18
C ARG A 436 -38.91 11.84 1.41
N LYS A 437 -37.85 11.07 1.18
CA LYS A 437 -37.03 10.39 2.20
C LYS A 437 -35.63 11.01 2.09
N GLN A 438 -34.97 11.22 3.21
CA GLN A 438 -33.56 11.59 3.24
C GLN A 438 -32.71 10.53 2.52
N ASP A 439 -31.74 11.00 1.74
CA ASP A 439 -30.75 10.16 1.07
C ASP A 439 -29.37 10.28 1.77
N PHE A 440 -28.77 9.14 2.06
CA PHE A 440 -27.45 9.00 2.70
C PHE A 440 -26.41 8.38 1.75
N SER A 441 -26.79 8.08 0.51
CA SER A 441 -25.97 7.35 -0.48
C SER A 441 -24.57 7.93 -0.64
N THR A 442 -24.43 9.26 -0.77
CA THR A 442 -23.12 9.93 -0.88
C THR A 442 -22.22 9.68 0.33
N LEU A 443 -22.75 9.83 1.55
CA LEU A 443 -21.96 9.62 2.78
C LEU A 443 -21.58 8.15 2.96
N ARG A 444 -22.49 7.23 2.63
CA ARG A 444 -22.23 5.79 2.74
C ARG A 444 -21.25 5.30 1.66
N ALA A 445 -21.26 5.90 0.47
CA ALA A 445 -20.26 5.63 -0.57
C ALA A 445 -18.85 6.01 -0.11
N MET A 446 -18.67 7.19 0.50
CA MET A 446 -17.38 7.60 1.08
C MET A 446 -16.89 6.63 2.16
N ALA A 447 -17.80 6.13 3.02
CA ALA A 447 -17.46 5.15 4.04
C ALA A 447 -17.02 3.81 3.43
N MET A 448 -17.67 3.37 2.35
CA MET A 448 -17.29 2.15 1.63
C MET A 448 -15.93 2.33 0.97
N GLU A 449 -15.70 3.43 0.28
CA GLU A 449 -14.42 3.79 -0.36
C GLU A 449 -13.25 3.73 0.64
N ASN A 450 -13.37 4.42 1.78
CA ASN A 450 -12.36 4.44 2.84
C ASN A 450 -12.17 3.10 3.58
N ASN A 451 -13.12 2.18 3.45
CA ASN A 451 -13.01 0.83 3.96
C ASN A 451 -12.28 -0.11 2.99
N LEU A 452 -12.27 0.22 1.69
CA LEU A 452 -11.63 -0.59 0.64
C LEU A 452 -10.20 -0.16 0.31
N TYR A 453 -9.84 1.12 0.49
CA TYR A 453 -8.45 1.59 0.32
C TYR A 453 -7.42 0.92 1.25
N GLY A 454 -7.85 0.13 2.24
CA GLY A 454 -6.98 -0.66 3.12
C GLY A 454 -6.85 -2.15 2.77
N ARG A 455 -7.39 -2.62 1.64
CA ARG A 455 -7.33 -4.04 1.23
C ARG A 455 -6.47 -4.19 -0.03
N GLU A 456 -5.26 -4.74 0.13
CA GLU A 456 -4.43 -5.17 -1.00
C GLU A 456 -5.13 -6.30 -1.76
N THR A 457 -5.77 -5.99 -2.87
CA THR A 457 -6.33 -7.01 -3.78
C THR A 457 -5.23 -7.53 -4.71
N SER A 458 -5.26 -8.84 -4.97
CA SER A 458 -4.30 -9.51 -5.85
C SER A 458 -4.79 -9.61 -7.31
N LEU A 459 -6.04 -9.20 -7.53
CA LEU A 459 -6.75 -9.22 -8.81
C LEU A 459 -7.52 -7.91 -8.96
N ILE A 460 -7.57 -7.44 -10.20
CA ILE A 460 -8.41 -6.32 -10.64
C ILE A 460 -9.36 -6.83 -11.70
N LEU A 461 -10.64 -6.52 -11.58
CA LEU A 461 -11.62 -6.78 -12.64
C LEU A 461 -11.24 -5.92 -13.86
N ASN A 462 -11.01 -6.53 -15.02
CA ASN A 462 -10.57 -5.82 -16.21
C ASN A 462 -11.73 -5.53 -17.15
N GLU A 463 -12.52 -6.55 -17.48
CA GLU A 463 -13.67 -6.44 -18.37
C GLU A 463 -14.67 -7.55 -18.04
N TYR A 464 -15.97 -7.31 -18.22
CA TYR A 464 -16.96 -8.38 -18.26
C TYR A 464 -18.08 -8.07 -19.25
N ASN A 465 -18.71 -9.13 -19.75
CA ASN A 465 -19.76 -9.02 -20.74
C ASN A 465 -21.15 -8.75 -20.14
N ALA A 466 -21.79 -7.64 -20.53
CA ALA A 466 -23.16 -7.31 -20.15
C ALA A 466 -24.18 -7.47 -21.30
N VAL A 467 -23.74 -7.81 -22.51
CA VAL A 467 -24.63 -7.86 -23.69
C VAL A 467 -25.67 -8.96 -23.55
N ALA A 468 -26.94 -8.62 -23.73
CA ALA A 468 -28.00 -9.62 -23.69
C ALA A 468 -27.88 -10.62 -24.84
N SER A 469 -28.27 -11.88 -24.58
CA SER A 469 -28.17 -13.00 -25.52
C SER A 469 -28.80 -12.79 -26.90
N ASN A 470 -29.73 -11.84 -27.05
CA ASN A 470 -30.42 -11.50 -28.30
C ASN A 470 -30.00 -10.14 -28.88
N LYS A 471 -28.94 -9.52 -28.36
CA LYS A 471 -28.43 -8.21 -28.75
C LYS A 471 -27.02 -8.31 -29.31
N TYR A 472 -26.66 -7.33 -30.12
CA TYR A 472 -25.30 -7.15 -30.63
C TYR A 472 -24.67 -5.93 -29.95
N LEU A 473 -23.34 -5.87 -29.98
CA LEU A 473 -22.60 -4.67 -29.59
C LEU A 473 -23.16 -3.44 -30.31
N LYS A 474 -23.39 -2.38 -29.54
CA LYS A 474 -24.02 -1.15 -30.01
C LYS A 474 -23.17 -0.46 -31.09
N HIS A 475 -23.81 0.34 -31.94
CA HIS A 475 -23.16 1.19 -32.96
C HIS A 475 -22.20 0.47 -33.94
N SER A 476 -22.47 -0.80 -34.27
CA SER A 476 -21.56 -1.65 -35.07
C SER A 476 -20.24 -1.94 -34.36
N GLY A 477 -20.26 -1.98 -33.03
CA GLY A 477 -19.15 -2.38 -32.20
C GLY A 477 -18.62 -3.76 -32.56
N MET A 478 -17.37 -4.01 -32.17
CA MET A 478 -16.63 -5.21 -32.52
C MET A 478 -15.93 -5.79 -31.30
N ASP A 479 -15.83 -7.11 -31.28
CA ASP A 479 -14.92 -7.86 -30.42
C ASP A 479 -13.75 -8.40 -31.25
N SER A 480 -12.53 -8.33 -30.71
CA SER A 480 -11.32 -8.79 -31.41
C SER A 480 -11.27 -10.30 -31.64
N TYR A 481 -11.99 -11.08 -30.83
CA TYR A 481 -12.06 -12.54 -30.87
C TYR A 481 -13.37 -13.04 -31.49
N PHE A 482 -14.52 -12.61 -30.96
CA PHE A 482 -15.86 -13.05 -31.39
C PHE A 482 -16.39 -12.29 -32.61
N GLY A 483 -15.82 -11.13 -32.94
CA GLY A 483 -16.40 -10.22 -33.93
C GLY A 483 -17.71 -9.58 -33.43
N SER A 484 -18.75 -9.56 -34.26
CA SER A 484 -20.07 -9.05 -33.88
C SER A 484 -21.09 -10.17 -33.95
N VAL A 485 -21.40 -10.75 -32.79
CA VAL A 485 -22.37 -11.85 -32.63
C VAL A 485 -23.40 -11.49 -31.55
N ALA A 486 -24.57 -12.13 -31.60
CA ALA A 486 -25.59 -11.93 -30.59
C ALA A 486 -25.09 -12.43 -29.23
N GLY A 487 -25.21 -11.62 -28.17
CA GLY A 487 -24.64 -11.86 -26.85
C GLY A 487 -23.12 -11.81 -26.76
N ASN A 488 -22.41 -11.31 -27.81
CA ASN A 488 -20.94 -11.17 -28.00
C ASN A 488 -20.04 -12.19 -27.27
N GLY A 489 -20.43 -13.47 -27.28
CA GLY A 489 -19.61 -14.58 -26.76
C GLY A 489 -20.15 -15.27 -25.50
N GLY A 490 -21.34 -14.90 -25.02
CA GLY A 490 -21.93 -15.51 -23.82
C GLY A 490 -21.46 -14.81 -22.54
N SER A 491 -21.50 -15.50 -21.39
CA SER A 491 -21.04 -14.88 -20.13
C SER A 491 -19.55 -15.12 -19.94
N TRP A 492 -18.79 -14.03 -19.81
CA TRP A 492 -17.36 -14.08 -19.51
C TRP A 492 -16.92 -12.84 -18.73
N LEU A 493 -15.84 -13.01 -17.96
CA LEU A 493 -15.15 -11.94 -17.25
C LEU A 493 -13.64 -12.12 -17.35
N GLU A 494 -12.93 -11.02 -17.15
CA GLU A 494 -11.49 -10.93 -17.19
C GLU A 494 -10.94 -10.23 -15.98
N MET A 495 -9.79 -10.70 -15.52
CA MET A 495 -9.07 -10.12 -14.40
C MET A 495 -7.59 -10.01 -14.71
N VAL A 496 -6.95 -9.01 -14.14
CA VAL A 496 -5.49 -8.84 -14.20
C VAL A 496 -4.90 -9.07 -12.83
N VAL A 497 -3.88 -9.93 -12.78
CA VAL A 497 -3.10 -10.22 -11.57
C VAL A 497 -2.19 -9.03 -11.25
N THR A 498 -2.17 -8.56 -10.00
CA THR A 498 -1.41 -7.34 -9.61
C THR A 498 -0.11 -7.62 -8.87
N ARG A 499 0.15 -8.88 -8.50
CA ARG A 499 1.35 -9.30 -7.78
C ARG A 499 1.90 -10.62 -8.32
N ASP A 500 3.18 -10.87 -8.11
CA ASP A 500 3.78 -12.15 -8.47
C ASP A 500 3.39 -13.28 -7.49
N TYR A 501 3.44 -14.51 -7.99
CA TYR A 501 3.21 -15.75 -7.23
C TYR A 501 1.83 -15.85 -6.56
N LEU A 502 0.77 -15.35 -7.24
CA LEU A 502 -0.60 -15.47 -6.77
C LEU A 502 -1.13 -16.91 -6.94
N ASN A 503 -1.56 -17.53 -5.84
CA ASN A 503 -2.25 -18.82 -5.86
C ASN A 503 -3.78 -18.67 -5.84
N LEU A 504 -4.42 -18.94 -6.97
CA LEU A 504 -5.89 -18.88 -7.11
C LEU A 504 -6.60 -20.21 -6.83
N GLN A 505 -5.88 -21.32 -6.71
CA GLN A 505 -6.48 -22.63 -6.47
C GLN A 505 -7.37 -22.60 -5.21
N ASN A 506 -8.54 -23.24 -5.30
CA ASN A 506 -9.56 -23.33 -4.24
C ASN A 506 -10.16 -22.00 -3.77
N SER A 507 -9.86 -20.88 -4.44
CA SER A 507 -10.52 -19.62 -4.15
C SER A 507 -11.97 -19.69 -4.63
N THR A 508 -12.87 -18.99 -3.95
CA THR A 508 -14.30 -18.96 -4.26
C THR A 508 -14.60 -17.71 -5.05
N ILE A 509 -15.13 -17.87 -6.26
CA ILE A 509 -15.74 -16.80 -7.04
C ILE A 509 -17.21 -16.67 -6.66
N LYS A 510 -17.70 -15.44 -6.56
CA LYS A 510 -19.11 -15.11 -6.32
C LYS A 510 -19.55 -14.01 -7.28
N ILE A 511 -20.73 -14.19 -7.88
CA ILE A 511 -21.42 -13.18 -8.68
C ILE A 511 -22.73 -12.86 -7.97
N ARG A 512 -23.03 -11.57 -7.88
CA ARG A 512 -24.30 -11.07 -7.36
C ARG A 512 -24.96 -10.17 -8.38
N GLU A 513 -26.27 -10.22 -8.39
CA GLU A 513 -27.14 -9.40 -9.21
C GLU A 513 -28.04 -8.59 -8.27
N ASN A 514 -28.01 -7.27 -8.38
CA ASN A 514 -28.73 -6.36 -7.48
C ASN A 514 -28.44 -6.65 -5.98
N GLY A 515 -27.19 -7.02 -5.67
CA GLY A 515 -26.73 -7.35 -4.32
C GLY A 515 -27.09 -8.74 -3.82
N ILE A 516 -27.79 -9.56 -4.61
CA ILE A 516 -28.14 -10.94 -4.25
C ILE A 516 -27.18 -11.91 -4.93
N GLU A 517 -26.56 -12.81 -4.18
CA GLU A 517 -25.71 -13.85 -4.75
C GLU A 517 -26.50 -14.80 -5.66
N THR A 518 -26.16 -14.80 -6.94
CA THR A 518 -26.78 -15.62 -7.98
C THR A 518 -25.89 -16.77 -8.42
N PHE A 519 -24.58 -16.65 -8.21
CA PHE A 519 -23.62 -17.70 -8.50
C PHE A 519 -22.47 -17.74 -7.49
N SER A 520 -22.03 -18.94 -7.14
CA SER A 520 -20.76 -19.16 -6.46
C SER A 520 -20.13 -20.48 -6.88
N ALA A 521 -18.81 -20.52 -7.02
CA ALA A 521 -18.06 -21.75 -7.28
C ALA A 521 -16.61 -21.63 -6.81
N GLN A 522 -15.91 -22.76 -6.71
CA GLN A 522 -14.49 -22.81 -6.41
C GLN A 522 -13.66 -22.89 -7.71
N ILE A 523 -12.55 -22.16 -7.73
CA ILE A 523 -11.53 -22.25 -8.78
C ILE A 523 -10.78 -23.58 -8.62
N PRO A 524 -10.60 -24.37 -9.70
CA PRO A 524 -10.02 -25.72 -9.63
C PRO A 524 -8.53 -25.71 -9.25
N GLU A 525 -8.03 -26.87 -8.81
CA GLU A 525 -6.62 -27.10 -8.45
C GLU A 525 -5.72 -27.35 -9.68
N LEU A 526 -5.85 -26.53 -10.73
CA LEU A 526 -4.97 -26.61 -11.90
C LEU A 526 -3.59 -26.06 -11.55
N ILE A 527 -2.53 -26.76 -11.97
CA ILE A 527 -1.15 -26.41 -11.57
C ILE A 527 -0.79 -24.97 -11.99
N SER A 528 -1.18 -24.54 -13.19
CA SER A 528 -0.91 -23.19 -13.71
C SER A 528 -1.53 -22.07 -12.86
N LEU A 529 -2.55 -22.36 -12.04
CA LEU A 529 -3.20 -21.39 -11.15
C LEU A 529 -2.53 -21.28 -9.77
N ALA A 530 -1.48 -22.06 -9.51
CA ALA A 530 -0.84 -22.13 -8.21
C ALA A 530 0.10 -20.95 -7.92
N TYR A 531 0.68 -20.31 -8.95
CA TYR A 531 1.67 -19.23 -8.82
C TYR A 531 1.65 -18.30 -10.04
N LEU A 532 0.56 -17.56 -10.22
CA LEU A 532 0.40 -16.59 -11.31
C LEU A 532 1.28 -15.37 -11.08
N ARG A 533 1.93 -14.89 -12.14
CA ARG A 533 2.75 -13.67 -12.13
C ARG A 533 1.92 -12.40 -12.36
N LYS A 534 2.45 -11.26 -11.90
CA LYS A 534 1.83 -9.95 -12.12
C LYS A 534 1.62 -9.67 -13.61
N GLY A 535 0.49 -9.10 -13.96
CA GLY A 535 0.07 -8.84 -15.33
C GLY A 535 -0.42 -10.04 -16.13
N THR A 536 -0.51 -11.23 -15.52
CA THR A 536 -1.28 -12.35 -16.08
C THR A 536 -2.75 -11.93 -16.19
N MET A 537 -3.33 -12.14 -17.37
CA MET A 537 -4.74 -11.96 -17.66
C MET A 537 -5.43 -13.32 -17.52
N LEU A 538 -6.41 -13.40 -16.64
CA LEU A 538 -7.22 -14.59 -16.43
C LEU A 538 -8.66 -14.31 -16.88
N THR A 539 -9.11 -15.09 -17.85
CA THR A 539 -10.47 -15.07 -18.36
C THR A 539 -11.22 -16.30 -17.83
N ILE A 540 -12.47 -16.12 -17.40
CA ILE A 540 -13.40 -17.21 -17.12
C ILE A 540 -14.55 -17.09 -18.11
N SER A 541 -14.77 -18.12 -18.93
CA SER A 541 -15.72 -18.07 -20.05
C SER A 541 -16.23 -19.47 -20.46
N ASP A 542 -17.11 -19.52 -21.45
CA ASP A 542 -17.54 -20.78 -22.09
C ASP A 542 -16.53 -21.32 -23.12
N GLU A 543 -15.46 -20.57 -23.43
CA GLU A 543 -14.40 -21.03 -24.34
C GLU A 543 -13.57 -22.17 -23.72
N PRO A 544 -12.92 -23.02 -24.52
CA PRO A 544 -12.10 -24.12 -24.02
C PRO A 544 -11.02 -23.66 -23.04
N THR A 545 -10.78 -24.45 -21.98
CA THR A 545 -9.69 -24.17 -21.04
C THR A 545 -8.36 -24.14 -21.78
N ASN A 546 -7.62 -23.04 -21.61
CA ASN A 546 -6.26 -22.86 -22.07
C ASN A 546 -5.39 -22.43 -20.89
N MET A 547 -4.49 -23.33 -20.49
CA MET A 547 -3.58 -23.17 -19.36
C MET A 547 -2.11 -23.26 -19.79
N ASP A 548 -1.84 -23.01 -21.08
CA ASP A 548 -0.50 -22.95 -21.66
C ASP A 548 0.23 -21.72 -21.12
N TYR A 549 0.80 -21.88 -19.93
CA TYR A 549 1.45 -20.82 -19.17
C TYR A 549 2.93 -20.78 -19.52
N THR A 550 3.35 -19.77 -20.29
CA THR A 550 4.76 -19.51 -20.62
C THR A 550 5.20 -18.16 -20.05
N PRO A 551 5.60 -18.09 -18.78
CA PRO A 551 5.71 -16.85 -18.01
C PRO A 551 6.92 -15.97 -18.36
N PHE A 552 7.71 -16.32 -19.38
CA PHE A 552 9.01 -15.69 -19.64
C PHE A 552 9.14 -15.02 -21.00
N ALA A 553 8.13 -15.11 -21.87
CA ALA A 553 8.19 -14.50 -23.20
C ALA A 553 7.47 -13.14 -23.19
N PRO A 554 8.20 -12.00 -23.18
CA PRO A 554 7.60 -10.68 -23.14
C PRO A 554 6.81 -10.44 -24.43
N ASN A 555 5.56 -9.97 -24.31
CA ASN A 555 4.62 -9.76 -25.42
C ASN A 555 4.11 -11.04 -26.12
N SER A 556 4.31 -12.23 -25.54
CA SER A 556 3.69 -13.46 -26.02
C SER A 556 2.30 -13.69 -25.42
N ASP A 557 1.52 -14.59 -26.03
CA ASP A 557 0.20 -15.01 -25.53
C ASP A 557 0.26 -15.78 -24.19
N GLY A 558 1.44 -16.15 -23.70
CA GLY A 558 1.66 -16.97 -22.49
C GLY A 558 1.22 -16.36 -21.16
N TRP A 559 0.68 -15.15 -21.18
CA TRP A 559 0.14 -14.43 -20.03
C TRP A 559 -1.39 -14.37 -20.04
N LYS A 560 -2.04 -15.01 -21.01
CA LYS A 560 -3.50 -15.09 -21.14
C LYS A 560 -3.91 -16.51 -20.81
N LEU A 561 -4.64 -16.68 -19.73
CA LEU A 561 -5.21 -17.96 -19.34
C LEU A 561 -6.72 -17.88 -19.51
N ASN A 562 -7.32 -18.95 -20.03
CA ASN A 562 -8.77 -19.09 -20.06
C ASN A 562 -9.18 -20.33 -19.26
N LEU A 563 -10.05 -20.15 -18.28
CA LEU A 563 -10.69 -21.23 -17.55
C LEU A 563 -12.12 -21.40 -18.05
N ASN A 564 -12.46 -22.60 -18.52
CA ASN A 564 -13.83 -22.91 -18.88
C ASN A 564 -14.73 -22.91 -17.63
N ILE A 565 -15.89 -22.26 -17.70
CA ILE A 565 -16.88 -22.21 -16.61
C ILE A 565 -17.27 -23.63 -16.13
N GLY A 566 -17.34 -24.59 -17.04
CA GLY A 566 -17.68 -25.99 -16.73
C GLY A 566 -16.63 -26.73 -15.89
N GLU A 567 -15.43 -26.18 -15.74
CA GLU A 567 -14.37 -26.73 -14.88
C GLU A 567 -14.35 -26.14 -13.47
N LEU A 568 -15.21 -25.16 -13.19
CA LEU A 568 -15.41 -24.65 -11.83
C LEU A 568 -16.00 -25.75 -10.93
N VAL A 569 -15.52 -25.78 -9.69
CA VAL A 569 -15.82 -26.86 -8.75
C VAL A 569 -16.95 -26.41 -7.82
N ASN A 570 -17.88 -27.32 -7.50
CA ASN A 570 -19.02 -27.06 -6.61
C ASN A 570 -19.86 -25.82 -6.99
N PRO A 571 -20.29 -25.64 -8.26
CA PRO A 571 -21.07 -24.48 -8.64
C PRO A 571 -22.47 -24.49 -8.01
N ILE A 572 -22.86 -23.33 -7.49
CA ILE A 572 -24.20 -22.99 -7.03
C ILE A 572 -24.73 -21.91 -7.94
N GLY A 573 -25.93 -22.10 -8.50
CA GLY A 573 -26.54 -21.15 -9.43
C GLY A 573 -26.04 -21.29 -10.87
N SER A 574 -26.13 -20.21 -11.64
CA SER A 574 -25.67 -20.17 -13.04
C SER A 574 -24.71 -19.02 -13.23
N PHE A 575 -23.56 -19.28 -13.85
CA PHE A 575 -22.59 -18.23 -14.19
C PHE A 575 -23.24 -17.35 -15.26
N THR A 576 -23.73 -16.18 -14.87
CA THR A 576 -24.45 -15.28 -15.76
C THR A 576 -24.02 -13.85 -15.44
N LEU A 577 -23.64 -13.14 -16.49
CA LEU A 577 -23.27 -11.73 -16.48
C LEU A 577 -24.19 -11.01 -17.47
N ASN A 578 -24.67 -9.82 -17.08
CA ASN A 578 -25.70 -9.05 -17.76
C ASN A 578 -25.66 -7.58 -17.29
N ASP A 579 -26.68 -6.79 -17.65
CA ASP A 579 -26.88 -5.38 -17.32
C ASP A 579 -27.67 -5.14 -16.00
N ASN A 580 -27.82 -6.14 -15.13
CA ASN A 580 -28.60 -6.03 -13.90
C ASN A 580 -27.74 -5.75 -12.65
N ASN A 581 -26.98 -4.66 -12.63
CA ASN A 581 -26.15 -4.24 -11.49
C ASN A 581 -25.33 -5.39 -10.91
N ILE A 582 -24.34 -5.85 -11.67
CA ILE A 582 -23.50 -6.98 -11.29
C ILE A 582 -22.41 -6.56 -10.30
N ASP A 583 -22.14 -7.39 -9.29
CA ASP A 583 -20.87 -7.40 -8.54
C ASP A 583 -20.22 -8.79 -8.50
N ILE A 584 -18.90 -8.79 -8.67
CA ILE A 584 -18.04 -9.98 -8.74
C ILE A 584 -17.02 -9.89 -7.61
N SER A 585 -16.78 -10.99 -6.91
CA SER A 585 -15.75 -11.06 -5.86
C SER A 585 -15.06 -12.42 -5.89
N ILE A 586 -13.79 -12.45 -5.50
CA ILE A 586 -13.01 -13.68 -5.32
C ILE A 586 -12.32 -13.64 -3.96
N ASP A 587 -12.58 -14.64 -3.13
CA ASP A 587 -11.98 -14.76 -1.82
C ASP A 587 -11.43 -16.18 -1.58
N LYS A 588 -10.42 -16.30 -0.72
CA LYS A 588 -9.87 -17.58 -0.27
C LYS A 588 -10.20 -17.74 1.21
N ASN A 589 -10.91 -18.82 1.53
CA ASN A 589 -11.38 -19.16 2.88
C ASN A 589 -12.30 -18.11 3.54
N GLY A 590 -12.96 -17.22 2.78
CA GLY A 590 -13.88 -16.22 3.32
C GLY A 590 -13.23 -14.98 3.93
N THR A 591 -11.90 -14.96 4.09
CA THR A 591 -11.18 -13.86 4.77
C THR A 591 -10.06 -13.25 3.96
N ASN A 592 -9.46 -13.98 3.01
CA ASN A 592 -8.41 -13.46 2.14
C ASN A 592 -9.03 -13.02 0.81
N ILE A 593 -9.28 -11.73 0.65
CA ILE A 593 -9.95 -11.16 -0.52
C ILE A 593 -8.93 -10.98 -1.63
N LEU A 594 -9.10 -11.72 -2.72
CA LEU A 594 -8.21 -11.68 -3.88
C LEU A 594 -8.71 -10.69 -4.92
N LEU A 595 -10.02 -10.67 -5.18
CA LEU A 595 -10.74 -9.63 -5.91
C LEU A 595 -11.85 -9.11 -5.00
N ASP A 596 -11.83 -7.83 -4.66
CA ASP A 596 -12.93 -7.21 -3.92
C ASP A 596 -14.15 -7.03 -4.83
N ARG A 597 -15.33 -6.82 -4.22
CA ARG A 597 -16.59 -6.63 -4.93
C ARG A 597 -16.41 -5.54 -6.00
N SER A 598 -16.42 -5.96 -7.25
CA SER A 598 -16.17 -5.12 -8.42
C SER A 598 -17.25 -5.34 -9.47
N GLY A 599 -17.62 -4.30 -10.19
CA GLY A 599 -18.69 -4.34 -11.19
C GLY A 599 -19.59 -3.10 -11.12
N GLU A 600 -20.67 -3.15 -11.89
CA GLU A 600 -21.60 -2.03 -12.09
C GLU A 600 -22.27 -1.58 -10.79
N LEU A 601 -22.66 -2.52 -9.92
CA LEU A 601 -23.32 -2.20 -8.65
C LEU A 601 -22.44 -1.35 -7.71
N ILE A 602 -21.12 -1.40 -7.90
CA ILE A 602 -20.14 -0.82 -6.98
C ILE A 602 -19.70 0.56 -7.49
N SER A 603 -19.26 0.68 -8.74
CA SER A 603 -18.84 1.97 -9.31
C SER A 603 -19.99 2.83 -9.86
N ASN A 604 -21.20 2.27 -10.00
CA ASN A 604 -22.38 2.89 -10.59
C ASN A 604 -22.22 3.50 -12.01
N PRO A 605 -21.34 3.02 -12.92
CA PRO A 605 -21.50 3.32 -14.34
C PRO A 605 -22.76 2.59 -14.82
N VAL A 606 -23.56 3.21 -15.68
CA VAL A 606 -24.73 2.55 -16.25
C VAL A 606 -24.26 1.73 -17.45
N VAL A 607 -24.24 0.40 -17.36
CA VAL A 607 -23.88 -0.46 -18.49
C VAL A 607 -25.16 -1.02 -19.10
N ASP A 608 -25.41 -0.79 -20.39
CA ASP A 608 -26.62 -1.32 -21.05
C ASP A 608 -26.40 -2.73 -21.64
N ASN A 609 -27.50 -3.41 -21.99
CA ASN A 609 -27.48 -4.76 -22.59
C ASN A 609 -26.87 -4.87 -23.99
N GLN A 610 -26.16 -3.86 -24.47
CA GLN A 610 -25.41 -3.85 -25.72
C GLN A 610 -23.94 -3.44 -25.51
N GLU A 611 -23.47 -3.44 -24.26
CA GLU A 611 -22.16 -2.98 -23.84
C GLU A 611 -21.40 -4.02 -23.00
N VAL A 612 -20.15 -3.67 -22.68
CA VAL A 612 -19.28 -4.40 -21.75
C VAL A 612 -18.85 -3.42 -20.66
N TYR A 613 -18.75 -3.91 -19.42
CA TYR A 613 -18.15 -3.14 -18.33
C TYR A 613 -16.63 -3.29 -18.41
N LYS A 614 -15.88 -2.20 -18.36
CA LYS A 614 -14.42 -2.28 -18.51
C LYS A 614 -13.66 -1.25 -17.69
N LEU A 615 -12.40 -1.57 -17.41
CA LEU A 615 -11.40 -0.64 -16.90
C LEU A 615 -10.77 0.16 -18.05
N LYS A 616 -10.94 1.49 -18.06
CA LYS A 616 -10.38 2.42 -19.06
C LYS A 616 -9.07 3.05 -18.60
N ALA A 617 -8.18 2.23 -18.05
CA ALA A 617 -6.87 2.65 -17.57
C ALA A 617 -5.91 1.48 -17.39
N GLU A 618 -4.64 1.78 -17.12
CA GLU A 618 -3.66 0.76 -16.74
C GLU A 618 -4.08 0.09 -15.43
N PRO A 619 -4.14 -1.25 -15.38
CA PRO A 619 -4.28 -1.97 -14.13
C PRO A 619 -3.10 -1.66 -13.22
N SER A 620 -3.35 -1.22 -11.99
CA SER A 620 -2.34 -1.06 -10.93
C SER A 620 -3.00 -1.35 -9.58
N LYS A 621 -2.19 -1.62 -8.56
CA LYS A 621 -2.65 -1.81 -7.17
C LYS A 621 -3.49 -0.65 -6.61
N ASP A 622 -3.45 0.51 -7.26
CA ASP A 622 -4.15 1.73 -6.85
C ASP A 622 -5.57 1.82 -7.46
N ILE A 623 -5.89 0.96 -8.43
CA ILE A 623 -7.24 0.86 -9.00
C ILE A 623 -8.14 0.14 -7.99
N THR A 624 -9.13 0.86 -7.46
CA THR A 624 -10.16 0.30 -6.58
C THR A 624 -11.43 -0.02 -7.37
N PRO A 625 -12.34 -0.84 -6.83
CA PRO A 625 -13.64 -1.11 -7.46
C PRO A 625 -14.53 0.14 -7.68
N PHE A 626 -14.21 1.25 -7.03
CA PHE A 626 -14.93 2.53 -7.17
C PHE A 626 -14.25 3.51 -8.12
N ASP A 627 -13.11 3.14 -8.72
CA ASP A 627 -12.36 4.06 -9.57
C ASP A 627 -13.24 4.49 -10.76
N SER A 628 -13.35 5.81 -10.95
CA SER A 628 -14.07 6.47 -12.05
C SER A 628 -13.62 6.03 -13.46
N LYS A 629 -12.47 5.35 -13.57
CA LYS A 629 -11.98 4.76 -14.83
C LYS A 629 -12.73 3.49 -15.21
N TYR A 630 -13.53 2.91 -14.32
CA TYR A 630 -14.48 1.87 -14.69
C TYR A 630 -15.69 2.48 -15.39
N GLY A 631 -16.12 1.87 -16.49
CA GLY A 631 -17.29 2.35 -17.21
C GLY A 631 -17.72 1.49 -18.37
N ASP A 632 -18.78 1.96 -19.02
CA ASP A 632 -19.26 1.52 -20.33
C ASP A 632 -18.48 2.22 -21.46
N ASP A 633 -18.82 1.94 -22.73
CA ASP A 633 -18.36 2.75 -23.87
C ASP A 633 -19.32 3.89 -24.22
N SER A 634 -20.29 4.16 -23.34
CA SER A 634 -21.33 5.16 -23.51
C SER A 634 -22.12 4.95 -24.82
N ASP A 635 -22.84 5.96 -25.31
CA ASP A 635 -23.55 5.88 -26.60
C ASP A 635 -22.61 5.87 -27.84
N ASP A 636 -21.33 5.53 -27.69
CA ASP A 636 -20.34 5.46 -28.77
C ASP A 636 -20.15 4.00 -29.31
N VAL A 637 -19.19 3.81 -30.20
CA VAL A 637 -18.86 2.48 -30.76
C VAL A 637 -18.23 1.61 -29.66
N VAL A 638 -18.91 0.52 -29.29
CA VAL A 638 -18.45 -0.41 -28.26
C VAL A 638 -17.31 -1.28 -28.79
N ILE A 639 -16.22 -1.39 -28.02
CA ILE A 639 -15.04 -2.21 -28.38
C ILE A 639 -14.82 -3.27 -27.31
N SER A 640 -15.18 -4.52 -27.57
CA SER A 640 -14.96 -5.63 -26.62
C SER A 640 -13.60 -6.29 -26.90
N THR A 641 -12.89 -6.72 -25.86
CA THR A 641 -11.47 -7.12 -25.97
C THR A 641 -11.18 -8.46 -25.30
N PHE A 642 -11.94 -9.50 -25.65
CA PHE A 642 -11.75 -10.84 -25.09
C PHE A 642 -10.29 -11.33 -25.16
N ALA A 643 -9.81 -11.80 -24.00
CA ALA A 643 -8.46 -12.22 -23.66
C ALA A 643 -7.36 -11.24 -24.13
N SER A 644 -7.65 -9.93 -24.16
CA SER A 644 -6.78 -8.89 -24.71
C SER A 644 -6.80 -7.61 -23.89
N ALA A 645 -5.82 -6.73 -24.13
CA ALA A 645 -5.78 -5.42 -23.46
C ALA A 645 -7.01 -4.58 -23.85
N ASN A 646 -7.65 -3.91 -22.87
CA ASN A 646 -8.85 -3.13 -23.13
C ASN A 646 -8.61 -2.02 -24.13
N GLN A 647 -9.62 -1.77 -24.95
CA GLN A 647 -9.68 -0.67 -25.89
C GLN A 647 -10.95 0.14 -25.68
N TRP A 648 -10.82 1.46 -25.84
CA TRP A 648 -11.95 2.39 -25.77
C TRP A 648 -11.64 3.64 -26.59
N ILE A 649 -12.69 4.36 -26.96
CA ILE A 649 -12.56 5.68 -27.57
C ILE A 649 -12.63 6.72 -26.44
N ASP A 650 -11.65 7.62 -26.37
CA ASP A 650 -11.68 8.72 -25.40
C ASP A 650 -12.62 9.86 -25.82
N VAL A 651 -12.80 10.84 -24.93
CA VAL A 651 -13.66 12.02 -25.17
C VAL A 651 -13.25 12.85 -26.39
N ASN A 652 -12.04 12.66 -26.93
CA ASN A 652 -11.54 13.34 -28.12
C ASN A 652 -11.69 12.49 -29.40
N GLY A 653 -12.32 11.32 -29.31
CA GLY A 653 -12.49 10.39 -30.43
C GLY A 653 -11.23 9.58 -30.76
N THR A 654 -10.26 9.50 -29.84
CA THR A 654 -9.01 8.76 -30.07
C THR A 654 -9.10 7.35 -29.47
N LEU A 655 -8.69 6.34 -30.24
CA LEU A 655 -8.58 4.97 -29.75
C LEU A 655 -7.45 4.88 -28.71
N GLN A 656 -7.81 4.51 -27.50
CA GLN A 656 -6.91 4.16 -26.42
C GLN A 656 -6.78 2.64 -26.34
N THR A 657 -5.62 2.18 -25.88
CA THR A 657 -5.35 0.76 -25.62
C THR A 657 -4.56 0.66 -24.34
N GLN A 658 -5.01 -0.17 -23.42
CA GLN A 658 -4.25 -0.55 -22.23
C GLN A 658 -2.87 -1.09 -22.65
N LYS A 659 -1.82 -0.60 -21.99
CA LYS A 659 -0.43 -1.01 -22.23
C LYS A 659 -0.03 -2.20 -21.37
N LEU A 660 -0.79 -2.49 -20.31
CA LEU A 660 -0.53 -3.54 -19.32
C LEU A 660 0.86 -3.41 -18.70
N THR A 661 1.23 -2.18 -18.30
CA THR A 661 2.56 -1.89 -17.75
C THR A 661 2.86 -2.62 -16.44
N VAL A 662 1.83 -3.08 -15.72
CA VAL A 662 1.94 -3.95 -14.54
C VAL A 662 2.78 -5.22 -14.80
N ARG A 663 2.95 -5.61 -16.07
CA ARG A 663 3.83 -6.73 -16.49
C ARG A 663 5.32 -6.43 -16.37
N LYS A 664 5.71 -5.16 -16.29
CA LYS A 664 7.13 -4.79 -16.25
C LYS A 664 7.70 -5.05 -14.86
N ASN A 665 8.86 -5.67 -14.84
CA ASN A 665 9.72 -5.72 -13.67
C ASN A 665 10.25 -4.31 -13.38
N SER A 666 10.50 -4.00 -12.11
CA SER A 666 10.81 -2.64 -11.65
C SER A 666 12.11 -2.10 -12.24
N ASP A 667 13.16 -2.92 -12.20
CA ASP A 667 14.53 -2.46 -12.42
C ASP A 667 15.25 -3.23 -13.53
N LEU A 668 14.82 -4.45 -13.83
CA LEU A 668 15.44 -5.34 -14.79
C LEU A 668 14.50 -5.67 -15.95
N ASN A 669 15.03 -5.71 -17.17
CA ASN A 669 14.27 -6.11 -18.34
C ASN A 669 14.39 -7.63 -18.55
N GLU A 670 13.38 -8.39 -18.11
CA GLU A 670 13.30 -9.83 -18.38
C GLU A 670 12.98 -10.05 -19.86
N THR A 671 13.83 -10.82 -20.54
CA THR A 671 13.75 -11.01 -22.00
C THR A 671 13.40 -12.42 -22.40
N ASP A 672 13.66 -13.41 -21.53
CA ASP A 672 13.44 -14.82 -21.80
C ASP A 672 13.52 -15.63 -20.48
N GLY A 673 13.37 -16.96 -20.56
CA GLY A 673 13.57 -17.86 -19.44
C GLY A 673 13.56 -19.34 -19.83
N ILE A 674 14.08 -20.19 -18.94
CA ILE A 674 14.10 -21.65 -19.10
C ILE A 674 13.19 -22.26 -18.05
N VAL A 675 12.10 -22.87 -18.52
CA VAL A 675 11.19 -23.69 -17.71
C VAL A 675 11.85 -25.06 -17.46
N THR A 676 12.62 -25.18 -16.38
CA THR A 676 13.35 -26.42 -16.06
C THR A 676 12.43 -27.62 -15.80
N ALA A 677 11.18 -27.38 -15.37
CA ALA A 677 10.15 -28.41 -15.25
C ALA A 677 9.82 -29.12 -16.58
N ASN A 678 10.02 -28.43 -17.72
CA ASN A 678 9.79 -28.96 -19.07
C ASN A 678 11.03 -29.64 -19.67
N VAL A 679 12.16 -29.63 -18.96
CA VAL A 679 13.38 -30.29 -19.42
C VAL A 679 13.34 -31.77 -19.06
N ASP A 680 13.35 -32.62 -20.08
CA ASP A 680 13.32 -34.08 -19.90
C ASP A 680 14.55 -34.56 -19.12
N GLY A 681 14.31 -35.29 -18.03
CA GLY A 681 15.36 -35.80 -17.14
C GLY A 681 15.81 -34.84 -16.04
N MET A 682 15.34 -33.58 -16.03
CA MET A 682 15.60 -32.62 -14.96
C MET A 682 14.41 -32.49 -14.00
N ARG A 683 14.70 -32.50 -12.71
CA ARG A 683 13.69 -32.33 -11.64
C ARG A 683 14.30 -31.53 -10.49
N LEU A 684 14.32 -30.21 -10.66
CA LEU A 684 14.81 -29.30 -9.62
C LEU A 684 13.83 -29.25 -8.43
N LYS A 685 14.39 -29.23 -7.21
CA LYS A 685 13.64 -28.98 -5.98
C LYS A 685 13.99 -27.62 -5.37
N ASP A 686 15.29 -27.34 -5.24
CA ASP A 686 15.85 -26.09 -4.71
C ASP A 686 17.18 -25.84 -5.43
N GLY A 687 17.14 -25.01 -6.46
CA GLY A 687 18.31 -24.80 -7.30
C GLY A 687 19.28 -23.84 -6.63
N GLU A 688 20.55 -24.25 -6.44
CA GLU A 688 21.52 -23.47 -5.67
C GLU A 688 22.54 -22.73 -6.54
N SER A 689 22.96 -23.33 -7.67
CA SER A 689 24.00 -22.74 -8.51
C SER A 689 23.78 -23.05 -9.99
N ILE A 690 24.22 -22.12 -10.84
CA ILE A 690 24.35 -22.33 -12.28
C ILE A 690 25.72 -21.88 -12.75
N LEU A 691 26.23 -22.54 -13.78
CA LEU A 691 27.53 -22.24 -14.38
C LEU A 691 27.53 -22.60 -15.86
N TYR A 692 28.06 -21.71 -16.70
CA TYR A 692 28.19 -21.95 -18.13
C TYR A 692 29.61 -22.35 -18.52
N VAL A 693 29.75 -23.50 -19.16
CA VAL A 693 31.02 -24.00 -19.72
C VAL A 693 30.99 -23.78 -21.24
N PRO A 694 31.63 -22.72 -21.76
CA PRO A 694 31.49 -22.32 -23.16
C PRO A 694 32.07 -23.32 -24.15
N GLN A 695 33.09 -24.08 -23.76
CA GLN A 695 33.86 -24.94 -24.66
C GLN A 695 33.04 -26.08 -25.24
N ASN A 696 31.99 -26.53 -24.55
CA ASN A 696 31.08 -27.57 -25.03
C ASN A 696 29.59 -27.18 -24.89
N ASN A 697 29.29 -25.87 -24.77
CA ASN A 697 27.94 -25.31 -24.67
C ASN A 697 27.09 -25.96 -23.55
N SER A 698 27.67 -26.14 -22.36
CA SER A 698 27.00 -26.83 -21.26
C SER A 698 26.66 -25.88 -20.13
N LEU A 699 25.43 -25.95 -19.66
CA LEU A 699 24.96 -25.32 -18.44
C LEU A 699 24.95 -26.36 -17.33
N TRP A 700 25.72 -26.11 -16.28
CA TRP A 700 25.79 -26.92 -15.08
C TRP A 700 24.88 -26.32 -14.02
N ILE A 701 24.09 -27.16 -13.34
CA ILE A 701 23.10 -26.73 -12.36
C ILE A 701 23.21 -27.62 -11.13
N ALA A 702 23.39 -27.00 -9.95
CA ALA A 702 23.36 -27.68 -8.66
C ALA A 702 21.98 -27.53 -8.00
N ASP A 703 21.53 -28.58 -7.33
CA ASP A 703 20.30 -28.61 -6.54
C ASP A 703 20.54 -29.45 -5.29
N ASP A 704 20.56 -28.77 -4.15
CA ASP A 704 20.85 -29.35 -2.84
C ASP A 704 19.72 -30.33 -2.44
N SER A 705 18.47 -30.02 -2.73
CA SER A 705 17.31 -30.76 -2.27
C SER A 705 16.99 -31.98 -3.14
N SER A 706 17.43 -31.98 -4.41
CA SER A 706 17.45 -33.21 -5.23
C SER A 706 18.77 -33.97 -5.18
N HIS A 707 19.77 -33.42 -4.48
CA HIS A 707 21.10 -33.99 -4.26
C HIS A 707 21.84 -34.30 -5.58
N LYS A 708 21.73 -33.39 -6.55
CA LYS A 708 22.21 -33.63 -7.92
C LYS A 708 22.88 -32.42 -8.53
N VAL A 709 23.86 -32.70 -9.38
CA VAL A 709 24.42 -31.76 -10.35
C VAL A 709 24.08 -32.22 -11.75
N TYR A 710 23.40 -31.37 -12.52
CA TYR A 710 23.01 -31.64 -13.90
C TYR A 710 23.95 -30.92 -14.87
N GLU A 711 24.39 -31.60 -15.92
CA GLU A 711 24.98 -31.00 -17.11
C GLU A 711 23.94 -31.01 -18.22
N MET A 712 23.56 -29.82 -18.71
CA MET A 712 22.56 -29.64 -19.75
C MET A 712 23.16 -28.90 -20.96
N ASP A 713 22.85 -29.32 -22.18
CA ASP A 713 23.16 -28.51 -23.34
C ASP A 713 22.30 -27.23 -23.37
N LEU A 714 22.93 -26.06 -23.47
CA LEU A 714 22.19 -24.79 -23.39
C LEU A 714 21.20 -24.61 -24.55
N THR A 715 21.48 -25.16 -25.73
CA THR A 715 20.66 -24.94 -26.93
C THR A 715 19.53 -25.96 -27.03
N THR A 716 19.87 -27.24 -26.94
CA THR A 716 18.92 -28.35 -27.11
C THR A 716 18.16 -28.67 -25.84
N LYS A 717 18.66 -28.21 -24.67
CA LYS A 717 18.17 -28.55 -23.33
C LYS A 717 18.30 -30.04 -22.98
N GLU A 718 19.03 -30.82 -23.77
CA GLU A 718 19.29 -32.23 -23.48
C GLU A 718 20.23 -32.38 -22.27
N ILE A 719 19.89 -33.27 -21.34
CA ILE A 719 20.75 -33.62 -20.21
C ILE A 719 21.87 -34.54 -20.70
N LYS A 720 23.12 -34.09 -20.56
CA LYS A 720 24.33 -34.83 -20.95
C LYS A 720 24.76 -35.80 -19.85
N THR A 721 24.84 -35.29 -18.62
CA THR A 721 25.36 -36.02 -17.45
C THR A 721 24.60 -35.59 -16.19
N VAL A 722 24.49 -36.48 -15.21
CA VAL A 722 23.98 -36.17 -13.86
C VAL A 722 24.91 -36.81 -12.84
N PHE A 723 25.48 -36.00 -11.94
CA PHE A 723 26.16 -36.49 -10.74
C PHE A 723 25.18 -36.53 -9.58
N ARG A 724 25.19 -37.63 -8.84
CA ARG A 724 24.37 -37.81 -7.63
C ARG A 724 25.26 -37.75 -6.40
N ASP A 725 24.67 -37.43 -5.27
CA ASP A 725 25.26 -37.60 -3.94
C ASP A 725 25.94 -38.96 -3.72
N GLU A 726 25.35 -40.04 -4.24
CA GLU A 726 25.93 -41.39 -4.19
C GLU A 726 27.26 -41.46 -4.94
N ASP A 727 27.35 -40.87 -6.13
CA ASP A 727 28.57 -40.88 -6.95
C ASP A 727 29.71 -40.14 -6.23
N LEU A 728 29.38 -39.00 -5.61
CA LEU A 728 30.30 -38.19 -4.82
C LEU A 728 30.74 -38.92 -3.53
N GLY A 729 29.80 -39.51 -2.79
CA GLY A 729 30.06 -40.25 -1.56
C GLY A 729 30.85 -41.55 -1.79
N PHE A 730 30.63 -42.26 -2.90
CA PHE A 730 31.44 -43.42 -3.26
C PHE A 730 32.88 -43.04 -3.58
N PHE A 731 33.09 -41.87 -4.18
CA PHE A 731 34.42 -41.38 -4.52
C PHE A 731 35.22 -40.92 -3.29
N ALA A 732 34.53 -40.31 -2.32
CA ALA A 732 35.12 -39.82 -1.08
C ALA A 732 34.47 -40.52 0.13
N PRO A 733 34.95 -41.72 0.53
CA PRO A 733 34.29 -42.53 1.54
C PRO A 733 34.42 -42.00 2.98
N ASP A 734 35.17 -40.93 3.23
CA ASP A 734 35.45 -40.33 4.54
C ASP A 734 34.67 -39.02 4.81
N ILE A 735 33.93 -38.53 3.83
CA ILE A 735 32.86 -37.53 3.99
C ILE A 735 31.55 -38.26 4.29
N GLN A 736 31.53 -39.04 5.37
CA GLN A 736 30.35 -39.82 5.76
C GLN A 736 29.40 -38.95 6.57
N ASP A 737 28.24 -38.64 5.98
CA ASP A 737 27.03 -38.38 6.75
C ASP A 737 25.81 -38.99 6.04
N SER A 738 24.76 -39.28 6.81
CA SER A 738 23.59 -40.00 6.30
C SER A 738 22.57 -39.03 5.72
N CYS A 739 22.17 -39.27 4.47
CA CYS A 739 21.08 -38.56 3.82
C CYS A 739 19.96 -39.53 3.54
N GLU A 740 18.86 -39.34 4.26
CA GLU A 740 17.75 -40.29 4.25
C GLU A 740 18.22 -41.75 4.50
N ASN A 741 18.31 -42.57 3.44
CA ASN A 741 18.63 -43.99 3.51
C ASN A 741 20.04 -44.36 3.02
N ASN A 742 20.84 -43.41 2.51
CA ASN A 742 22.16 -43.65 1.91
C ASN A 742 23.26 -42.77 2.55
N ILE A 743 24.53 -43.13 2.32
CA ILE A 743 25.71 -42.32 2.67
C ILE A 743 26.09 -41.52 1.43
N GLY A 744 26.10 -40.19 1.49
CA GLY A 744 26.29 -39.33 0.31
C GLY A 744 26.67 -37.89 0.63
N ALA A 745 26.94 -37.11 -0.42
CA ALA A 745 27.27 -35.70 -0.35
C ALA A 745 26.06 -34.86 -0.81
N CYS A 746 25.17 -34.54 0.13
CA CYS A 746 23.77 -34.23 -0.18
C CYS A 746 23.44 -32.76 -0.21
N ASP A 747 24.34 -31.93 0.31
CA ASP A 747 24.15 -30.50 0.39
C ASP A 747 24.90 -29.82 -0.75
N VAL A 748 24.49 -30.04 -1.99
CA VAL A 748 25.24 -29.53 -3.14
C VAL A 748 24.99 -28.02 -3.28
N GLU A 749 26.01 -27.23 -2.99
CA GLU A 749 25.91 -25.77 -2.93
C GLU A 749 26.21 -25.11 -4.28
N SER A 750 27.30 -25.53 -4.92
CA SER A 750 27.89 -24.70 -5.97
C SER A 750 28.77 -25.45 -6.96
N VAL A 751 28.96 -24.85 -8.12
CA VAL A 751 29.86 -25.34 -9.17
C VAL A 751 30.74 -24.21 -9.68
N ALA A 752 32.00 -24.52 -9.98
CA ALA A 752 32.95 -23.57 -10.58
C ALA A 752 33.78 -24.22 -11.67
N TYR A 753 34.19 -23.43 -12.66
CA TYR A 753 34.98 -23.90 -13.80
C TYR A 753 36.25 -23.06 -13.98
N ASP A 754 37.40 -23.73 -13.98
CA ASP A 754 38.68 -23.15 -14.33
C ASP A 754 38.93 -23.33 -15.84
N GLU A 755 38.62 -22.28 -16.60
CA GLU A 755 38.80 -22.27 -18.05
C GLU A 755 40.26 -22.50 -18.49
N ASN A 756 41.25 -22.09 -17.68
CA ASN A 756 42.66 -22.21 -18.07
C ASN A 756 43.14 -23.67 -18.06
N ASN A 757 42.56 -24.49 -17.18
CA ASN A 757 42.98 -25.87 -16.97
C ASN A 757 41.90 -26.89 -17.38
N ASP A 758 40.77 -26.43 -17.94
CA ASP A 758 39.61 -27.26 -18.28
C ASP A 758 39.21 -28.19 -17.12
N THR A 759 39.03 -27.60 -15.94
CA THR A 759 38.76 -28.32 -14.68
C THR A 759 37.49 -27.78 -14.03
N LEU A 760 36.59 -28.68 -13.63
CA LEU A 760 35.33 -28.34 -12.97
C LEU A 760 35.42 -28.71 -11.48
N TYR A 761 34.74 -27.95 -10.63
CA TYR A 761 34.64 -28.20 -9.21
C TYR A 761 33.18 -28.24 -8.77
N ILE A 762 32.85 -29.18 -7.88
CA ILE A 762 31.54 -29.30 -7.21
C ILE A 762 31.74 -29.07 -5.71
N PHE A 763 30.93 -28.19 -5.13
CA PHE A 763 30.96 -27.84 -3.72
C PHE A 763 29.79 -28.48 -2.99
N VAL A 764 30.08 -29.00 -1.80
CA VAL A 764 29.10 -29.60 -0.91
C VAL A 764 29.20 -28.93 0.46
N GLY A 765 28.05 -28.56 1.04
CA GLY A 765 27.85 -27.85 2.28
C GLY A 765 27.66 -28.74 3.52
N SER A 766 27.24 -28.10 4.61
CA SER A 766 27.27 -28.63 5.98
C SER A 766 25.92 -29.10 6.54
N ALA A 767 24.80 -28.80 5.88
CA ALA A 767 23.46 -29.01 6.43
C ALA A 767 23.11 -30.48 6.62
N SER A 768 23.68 -31.39 5.82
CA SER A 768 23.46 -32.85 5.90
C SER A 768 24.66 -33.69 5.47
N SER A 769 25.85 -33.09 5.37
CA SER A 769 27.08 -33.77 4.98
C SER A 769 28.32 -33.12 5.58
N THR A 770 29.44 -33.83 5.53
CA THR A 770 30.75 -33.20 5.72
C THR A 770 31.04 -32.33 4.49
N PRO A 771 31.28 -31.01 4.64
CA PRO A 771 31.52 -30.15 3.48
C PRO A 771 32.79 -30.55 2.73
N ALA A 772 32.74 -30.46 1.41
CA ALA A 772 33.82 -30.92 0.54
C ALA A 772 33.81 -30.22 -0.83
N ILE A 773 34.97 -30.25 -1.49
CA ILE A 773 35.13 -29.75 -2.86
C ILE A 773 35.67 -30.90 -3.71
N PHE A 774 34.95 -31.27 -4.75
CA PHE A 774 35.33 -32.31 -5.70
C PHE A 774 35.89 -31.68 -6.96
N LYS A 775 37.01 -32.20 -7.44
CA LYS A 775 37.67 -31.81 -8.68
C LYS A 775 37.34 -32.83 -9.76
N LEU A 776 36.91 -32.33 -10.92
CA LEU A 776 36.58 -33.13 -12.08
C LEU A 776 37.44 -32.70 -13.28
N THR A 777 37.88 -33.71 -14.04
CA THR A 777 38.71 -33.52 -15.24
C THR A 777 38.16 -34.34 -16.39
N ARG A 778 38.56 -33.98 -17.62
CA ARG A 778 38.27 -34.76 -18.83
C ARG A 778 39.50 -34.85 -19.73
N ASP A 779 39.55 -35.90 -20.54
CA ASP A 779 40.67 -36.15 -21.46
C ASP A 779 40.59 -35.29 -22.73
N ASP A 780 39.37 -34.95 -23.17
CA ASP A 780 39.12 -34.07 -24.30
C ASP A 780 37.79 -33.31 -24.15
N ILE A 781 37.62 -32.22 -24.90
CA ILE A 781 36.50 -31.27 -24.75
C ILE A 781 35.12 -31.86 -25.06
N ASN A 782 35.06 -32.97 -25.82
CA ASN A 782 33.82 -33.66 -26.15
C ASN A 782 33.53 -34.80 -25.17
N ALA A 783 34.47 -35.14 -24.30
CA ALA A 783 34.26 -36.11 -23.24
C ALA A 783 33.52 -35.46 -22.05
N SER A 784 32.79 -36.29 -21.31
CA SER A 784 32.20 -35.89 -20.03
C SER A 784 33.29 -35.72 -18.97
N PHE A 785 33.08 -34.77 -18.07
CA PHE A 785 33.89 -34.65 -16.85
C PHE A 785 33.78 -35.92 -15.99
N THR A 786 34.87 -36.26 -15.31
CA THR A 786 34.95 -37.40 -14.40
C THR A 786 35.63 -36.99 -13.09
N LEU A 787 35.23 -37.60 -11.97
CA LEU A 787 35.81 -37.32 -10.65
C LEU A 787 37.30 -37.69 -10.62
N ASN A 788 38.13 -36.76 -10.15
CA ASN A 788 39.60 -36.87 -10.17
C ASN A 788 40.23 -36.79 -8.77
N ASP A 789 39.80 -35.82 -7.95
CA ASP A 789 40.34 -35.57 -6.62
C ASP A 789 39.29 -34.85 -5.75
N TYR A 790 39.49 -34.77 -4.43
CA TYR A 790 38.61 -34.01 -3.54
C TYR A 790 39.36 -33.43 -2.32
N ARG A 791 38.78 -32.39 -1.72
CA ARG A 791 39.22 -31.83 -0.44
C ARG A 791 38.05 -31.84 0.54
N LYS A 792 38.27 -32.47 1.69
CA LYS A 792 37.38 -32.39 2.84
C LYS A 792 37.60 -31.08 3.58
N LEU A 793 36.54 -30.40 3.97
CA LEU A 793 36.57 -29.14 4.69
C LEU A 793 36.21 -29.35 6.16
N ASP A 794 36.77 -28.53 7.05
CA ASP A 794 36.59 -28.63 8.50
C ASP A 794 35.29 -27.92 8.96
N GLY A 795 34.15 -28.34 8.40
CA GLY A 795 32.82 -27.85 8.78
C GLY A 795 32.46 -26.46 8.25
N ILE A 796 33.26 -25.91 7.35
CA ILE A 796 32.99 -24.66 6.64
C ILE A 796 32.40 -25.00 5.28
N GLU A 797 31.31 -24.34 4.90
CA GLU A 797 30.72 -24.39 3.57
C GLU A 797 30.97 -23.10 2.79
N TYR A 798 30.82 -23.19 1.47
CA TYR A 798 31.00 -22.07 0.54
C TYR A 798 29.80 -22.03 -0.41
N PRO A 799 28.75 -21.26 -0.08
CA PRO A 799 27.50 -21.23 -0.85
C PRO A 799 27.70 -20.73 -2.29
N ALA A 800 28.64 -19.80 -2.49
CA ALA A 800 28.96 -19.26 -3.80
C ALA A 800 30.45 -19.37 -4.10
N THR A 801 30.75 -19.65 -5.38
CA THR A 801 32.11 -19.70 -5.89
C THR A 801 32.18 -19.23 -7.33
N GLN A 802 33.35 -18.72 -7.74
CA GLN A 802 33.64 -18.36 -9.11
C GLN A 802 35.16 -18.31 -9.34
N PHE A 803 35.62 -18.59 -10.56
CA PHE A 803 36.98 -18.24 -10.97
C PHE A 803 37.01 -16.79 -11.47
N ILE A 804 37.74 -15.92 -10.76
CA ILE A 804 37.87 -14.51 -11.11
C ILE A 804 39.34 -14.21 -11.37
N GLU A 805 39.65 -13.86 -12.62
CA GLU A 805 41.01 -13.51 -13.06
C GLU A 805 42.05 -14.61 -12.72
N GLY A 806 41.62 -15.87 -12.83
CA GLY A 806 42.44 -17.05 -12.56
C GLY A 806 42.53 -17.44 -11.07
N ASN A 807 41.91 -16.68 -10.16
CA ASN A 807 41.84 -17.04 -8.74
C ASN A 807 40.54 -17.79 -8.45
N PHE A 808 40.64 -18.85 -7.64
CA PHE A 808 39.49 -19.60 -7.18
C PHE A 808 38.86 -18.88 -5.99
N ILE A 809 37.73 -18.22 -6.21
CA ILE A 809 37.07 -17.40 -5.20
C ILE A 809 35.92 -18.17 -4.55
N VAL A 810 35.85 -18.11 -3.23
CA VAL A 810 34.78 -18.71 -2.41
C VAL A 810 34.18 -17.68 -1.46
N THR A 811 32.92 -17.83 -1.09
CA THR A 811 32.23 -16.92 -0.16
C THR A 811 32.07 -17.51 1.22
N GLN A 812 32.31 -16.70 2.25
CA GLN A 812 31.82 -16.94 3.60
C GLN A 812 30.95 -15.75 4.00
N ASN A 813 29.64 -15.98 4.16
CA ASN A 813 28.66 -14.92 4.34
C ASN A 813 28.77 -13.88 3.20
N ARG A 814 29.18 -12.63 3.47
CA ARG A 814 29.34 -11.55 2.49
C ARG A 814 30.79 -11.26 2.09
N SER A 815 31.73 -12.11 2.51
CA SER A 815 33.16 -11.94 2.31
C SER A 815 33.68 -12.97 1.30
N LEU A 816 34.50 -12.50 0.37
CA LEU A 816 35.10 -13.28 -0.71
C LEU A 816 36.57 -13.56 -0.37
N TYR A 817 36.97 -14.82 -0.48
CA TYR A 817 38.31 -15.30 -0.18
C TYR A 817 38.91 -16.00 -1.40
N ILE A 818 40.23 -15.93 -1.54
CA ILE A 818 40.95 -16.85 -2.42
C ILE A 818 41.09 -18.18 -1.69
N TYR A 819 40.71 -19.25 -2.36
CA TYR A 819 40.91 -20.62 -1.92
C TYR A 819 41.97 -21.31 -2.78
N ASP A 820 42.83 -22.09 -2.14
CA ASP A 820 43.81 -22.94 -2.80
C ASP A 820 43.42 -24.40 -2.58
N PHE A 821 42.97 -25.05 -3.65
CA PHE A 821 42.56 -26.45 -3.65
C PHE A 821 43.72 -27.40 -3.33
N GLU A 822 44.93 -27.12 -3.80
CA GLU A 822 46.06 -28.04 -3.64
C GLU A 822 46.56 -28.07 -2.20
N THR A 823 46.53 -26.93 -1.51
CA THR A 823 46.88 -26.84 -0.08
C THR A 823 45.70 -26.98 0.87
N ASN A 824 44.46 -26.99 0.35
CA ASN A 824 43.21 -26.98 1.11
C ASN A 824 43.13 -25.82 2.11
N SER A 825 43.43 -24.61 1.65
CA SER A 825 43.51 -23.43 2.52
C SER A 825 42.83 -22.21 1.91
N ILE A 826 42.31 -21.32 2.75
CA ILE A 826 41.86 -19.99 2.34
C ILE A 826 42.90 -18.94 2.72
N ALA A 827 42.89 -17.81 2.02
CA ALA A 827 43.63 -16.63 2.45
C ALA A 827 43.19 -16.15 3.85
N ASP A 828 44.15 -15.68 4.66
CA ASP A 828 43.89 -15.19 6.02
C ASP A 828 42.91 -14.01 6.06
N GLU A 829 42.92 -13.18 5.01
CA GLU A 829 42.08 -11.99 4.88
C GLU A 829 41.19 -12.09 3.63
N PRO A 830 39.94 -11.61 3.68
CA PRO A 830 39.09 -11.56 2.51
C PRO A 830 39.65 -10.57 1.48
N ILE A 831 39.60 -10.95 0.22
CA ILE A 831 39.98 -10.05 -0.89
C ILE A 831 38.96 -8.95 -1.10
N TYR A 832 37.72 -9.19 -0.68
CA TYR A 832 36.64 -8.22 -0.71
C TYR A 832 35.54 -8.62 0.27
N THR A 833 34.91 -7.64 0.91
CA THR A 833 33.69 -7.84 1.71
C THR A 833 32.65 -6.87 1.19
N ILE A 834 31.50 -7.41 0.76
CA ILE A 834 30.44 -6.61 0.16
C ILE A 834 29.75 -5.80 1.26
N PRO A 835 29.81 -4.46 1.24
CA PRO A 835 29.20 -3.64 2.29
C PRO A 835 27.68 -3.75 2.28
N GLY A 836 27.06 -3.94 3.46
CA GLY A 836 25.60 -3.93 3.62
C GLY A 836 24.84 -5.15 3.09
N ALA A 837 25.49 -6.06 2.36
CA ALA A 837 24.84 -7.22 1.76
C ALA A 837 24.48 -8.31 2.79
N GLY A 838 23.43 -9.08 2.48
CA GLY A 838 23.19 -10.40 3.07
C GLY A 838 24.26 -11.42 2.68
N GLY A 839 24.12 -12.66 3.14
CA GLY A 839 25.02 -13.75 2.73
C GLY A 839 24.97 -13.95 1.21
N VAL A 840 26.13 -14.09 0.57
CA VAL A 840 26.25 -14.24 -0.88
C VAL A 840 26.08 -15.71 -1.26
N VAL A 841 25.10 -15.98 -2.12
CA VAL A 841 24.66 -17.33 -2.51
C VAL A 841 24.90 -17.63 -3.99
N GLY A 842 25.25 -16.63 -4.81
CA GLY A 842 25.66 -16.84 -6.19
C GLY A 842 26.63 -15.76 -6.67
N LEU A 843 27.51 -16.11 -7.61
CA LEU A 843 28.52 -15.22 -8.17
C LEU A 843 28.68 -15.42 -9.68
N ALA A 844 28.67 -14.32 -10.44
CA ALA A 844 29.05 -14.32 -11.85
C ALA A 844 29.99 -13.16 -12.16
N TYR A 845 31.00 -13.39 -12.99
CA TYR A 845 31.99 -12.37 -13.33
C TYR A 845 32.22 -12.27 -14.83
N ALA A 846 32.04 -11.07 -15.38
CA ALA A 846 32.42 -10.77 -16.75
C ALA A 846 32.70 -9.27 -16.91
N ASN A 847 33.59 -8.91 -17.84
CA ASN A 847 33.85 -7.52 -18.23
C ASN A 847 34.11 -6.58 -17.03
N ASN A 848 34.96 -6.99 -16.08
CA ASN A 848 35.28 -6.22 -14.86
C ASN A 848 34.08 -5.94 -13.94
N THR A 849 32.99 -6.69 -14.11
CA THR A 849 31.78 -6.58 -13.30
C THR A 849 31.53 -7.90 -12.60
N LEU A 850 31.46 -7.86 -11.27
CA LEU A 850 31.01 -8.95 -10.44
C LEU A 850 29.51 -8.76 -10.16
N TRP A 851 28.74 -9.80 -10.43
CA TRP A 851 27.36 -9.91 -10.04
C TRP A 851 27.23 -10.91 -8.89
N ALA A 852 26.43 -10.56 -7.89
CA ALA A 852 26.21 -11.41 -6.73
C ALA A 852 24.73 -11.45 -6.36
N THR A 853 24.20 -12.64 -6.11
CA THR A 853 22.88 -12.84 -5.50
C THR A 853 23.06 -13.04 -3.99
N THR A 854 22.07 -12.62 -3.21
CA THR A 854 22.15 -12.66 -1.74
C THR A 854 20.96 -13.38 -1.12
N ALA A 855 21.16 -13.89 0.11
CA ALA A 855 20.12 -14.45 0.96
C ALA A 855 19.07 -13.41 1.43
N ASN A 856 19.28 -12.12 1.13
CA ASN A 856 18.26 -11.07 1.29
C ASN A 856 17.39 -10.92 0.02
N PHE A 857 17.52 -11.83 -0.95
CA PHE A 857 16.82 -11.81 -2.24
C PHE A 857 17.18 -10.60 -3.11
N GLU A 858 18.45 -10.20 -3.06
CA GLU A 858 18.98 -9.07 -3.85
C GLU A 858 19.93 -9.57 -4.95
N LEU A 859 19.98 -8.83 -6.05
CA LEU A 859 21.07 -8.89 -7.02
C LEU A 859 21.94 -7.65 -6.89
N LEU A 860 23.25 -7.84 -6.81
CA LEU A 860 24.24 -6.77 -6.63
C LEU A 860 25.11 -6.67 -7.88
N LYS A 861 25.32 -5.44 -8.36
CA LYS A 861 26.28 -5.11 -9.43
C LYS A 861 27.50 -4.45 -8.81
N ILE A 862 28.66 -5.05 -8.96
CA ILE A 862 29.89 -4.58 -8.33
C ILE A 862 30.96 -4.37 -9.39
N ASN A 863 31.58 -3.20 -9.38
CA ASN A 863 32.78 -2.92 -10.16
C ASN A 863 33.96 -3.67 -9.55
N TRP A 864 34.54 -4.62 -10.27
CA TRP A 864 35.54 -5.51 -9.68
C TRP A 864 36.89 -4.82 -9.44
N GLU A 865 37.31 -3.92 -10.31
CA GLU A 865 38.56 -3.18 -10.16
C GLU A 865 38.51 -2.21 -8.97
N THR A 866 37.42 -1.45 -8.85
CA THR A 866 37.28 -0.43 -7.79
C THR A 866 36.63 -0.95 -6.52
N LYS A 867 36.03 -2.14 -6.57
CA LYS A 867 35.23 -2.75 -5.48
C LYS A 867 34.00 -1.91 -5.08
N ALA A 868 33.56 -1.01 -5.96
CA ALA A 868 32.38 -0.19 -5.74
C ALA A 868 31.10 -0.98 -6.02
N LEU A 869 30.11 -0.88 -5.13
CA LEU A 869 28.75 -1.34 -5.38
C LEU A 869 28.06 -0.32 -6.30
N GLU A 870 27.77 -0.72 -7.53
CA GLU A 870 27.18 0.14 -8.58
C GLU A 870 25.65 0.02 -8.64
N GLY A 871 25.07 -1.07 -8.14
CA GLY A 871 23.63 -1.29 -8.14
C GLY A 871 23.18 -2.39 -7.19
N THR A 872 21.96 -2.25 -6.70
CA THR A 872 21.26 -3.23 -5.87
C THR A 872 19.83 -3.34 -6.38
N TYR A 873 19.41 -4.55 -6.71
CA TYR A 873 18.11 -4.84 -7.32
C TYR A 873 17.34 -5.78 -6.40
N ASN A 874 16.13 -5.39 -6.00
CA ASN A 874 15.24 -6.27 -5.25
C ASN A 874 14.67 -7.31 -6.21
N MET A 875 15.02 -8.58 -6.02
CA MET A 875 14.64 -9.60 -7.00
C MET A 875 13.17 -9.97 -6.93
N ASN A 876 12.51 -9.78 -5.79
CA ASN A 876 11.07 -9.98 -5.65
C ASN A 876 10.29 -9.05 -6.60
N ASP A 877 10.70 -7.78 -6.68
CA ASP A 877 10.07 -6.79 -7.58
C ASP A 877 10.36 -7.08 -9.06
N ASN A 878 11.40 -7.89 -9.32
CA ASN A 878 11.81 -8.34 -10.64
C ASN A 878 11.38 -9.79 -10.96
N GLY A 879 10.51 -10.38 -10.12
CA GLY A 879 9.83 -11.65 -10.39
C GLY A 879 10.58 -12.90 -9.97
N ILE A 880 11.64 -12.82 -9.14
CA ILE A 880 12.37 -13.98 -8.58
C ILE A 880 12.30 -13.90 -7.06
N PHE A 881 11.89 -14.97 -6.40
CA PHE A 881 11.66 -14.96 -4.94
C PHE A 881 12.81 -15.55 -4.13
N ASP A 882 13.59 -16.45 -4.73
CA ASP A 882 14.78 -17.01 -4.12
C ASP A 882 15.94 -16.99 -5.12
N PRO A 883 16.51 -15.81 -5.46
CA PRO A 883 17.64 -15.75 -6.39
C PRO A 883 18.86 -16.48 -5.81
N ARG A 884 19.23 -17.62 -6.42
CA ARG A 884 20.39 -18.43 -6.03
C ARG A 884 21.49 -18.32 -7.08
N GLY A 885 21.61 -19.31 -7.98
CA GLY A 885 22.63 -19.32 -9.01
C GLY A 885 22.51 -18.14 -9.98
N ILE A 886 23.66 -17.61 -10.41
CA ILE A 886 23.74 -16.57 -11.44
C ILE A 886 24.87 -16.83 -12.41
N GLU A 887 24.65 -16.53 -13.70
CA GLU A 887 25.65 -16.64 -14.76
C GLU A 887 25.45 -15.56 -15.83
N ILE A 888 26.53 -15.18 -16.53
CA ILE A 888 26.49 -14.21 -17.62
C ILE A 888 26.77 -14.92 -18.95
N ILE A 889 25.74 -15.01 -19.80
CA ILE A 889 25.86 -15.67 -21.12
C ILE A 889 25.43 -14.69 -22.19
N ASN A 890 26.33 -14.38 -23.14
CA ASN A 890 26.08 -13.45 -24.25
C ASN A 890 25.55 -12.08 -23.77
N ASN A 891 26.14 -11.54 -22.69
CA ASN A 891 25.76 -10.25 -22.11
C ASN A 891 24.30 -10.20 -21.60
N ARG A 892 23.82 -11.33 -21.08
CA ARG A 892 22.55 -11.48 -20.37
C ARG A 892 22.77 -12.19 -19.05
N LEU A 893 21.98 -11.84 -18.05
CA LEU A 893 22.00 -12.46 -16.73
C LEU A 893 21.03 -13.63 -16.73
N TYR A 894 21.55 -14.82 -16.45
CA TYR A 894 20.77 -16.02 -16.19
C TYR A 894 20.72 -16.15 -14.68
N ILE A 895 19.53 -16.19 -14.09
CA ILE A 895 19.36 -16.26 -12.64
C ILE A 895 18.43 -17.42 -12.32
N LEU A 896 18.91 -18.35 -11.52
CA LEU A 896 18.16 -19.52 -11.06
C LEU A 896 17.34 -19.15 -9.83
N ASP A 897 16.04 -19.42 -9.89
CA ASP A 897 15.15 -19.35 -8.73
C ASP A 897 15.29 -20.65 -7.92
N GLY A 898 15.56 -20.52 -6.62
CA GLY A 898 15.70 -21.61 -5.65
C GLY A 898 14.34 -22.13 -5.17
N ILE A 899 14.25 -22.44 -3.88
CA ILE A 899 13.01 -22.84 -3.22
C ILE A 899 12.25 -21.62 -2.71
N ASN A 900 11.09 -21.37 -3.30
CA ASN A 900 10.17 -20.39 -2.77
C ASN A 900 9.58 -20.89 -1.44
N ARG A 901 10.28 -20.60 -0.33
CA ARG A 901 9.83 -20.80 1.05
C ARG A 901 9.90 -19.49 1.82
N VAL A 902 8.74 -19.09 2.37
CA VAL A 902 8.69 -18.28 3.59
C VAL A 902 7.99 -19.13 4.66
N GLY A 903 8.76 -19.66 5.61
CA GLY A 903 8.24 -20.45 6.74
C GLY A 903 7.71 -21.84 6.37
N LYS A 904 6.61 -22.27 7.02
CA LYS A 904 6.06 -23.65 6.93
C LYS A 904 5.00 -23.87 5.84
N ILE A 905 4.84 -22.98 4.85
CA ILE A 905 3.70 -23.04 3.92
C ILE A 905 4.18 -23.03 2.44
N VAL A 906 4.04 -24.22 1.82
CA VAL A 906 3.95 -24.58 0.39
C VAL A 906 5.01 -24.07 -0.60
N SER A 907 5.87 -25.01 -1.01
CA SER A 907 6.76 -24.97 -2.18
C SER A 907 5.99 -24.95 -3.51
N ILE A 908 6.48 -24.24 -4.53
CA ILE A 908 5.94 -24.36 -5.89
C ILE A 908 5.78 -25.86 -6.27
N PRO A 909 4.59 -26.29 -6.74
CA PRO A 909 4.32 -27.66 -7.15
C PRO A 909 5.31 -28.15 -8.19
N GLN A 910 5.72 -29.42 -8.04
CA GLN A 910 6.52 -30.08 -9.07
C GLN A 910 5.76 -30.06 -10.41
N GLY A 911 6.43 -29.61 -11.48
CA GLY A 911 5.83 -29.46 -12.80
C GLY A 911 5.29 -28.06 -13.12
N HIS A 912 5.27 -27.13 -12.15
CA HIS A 912 4.91 -25.75 -12.44
C HIS A 912 6.02 -25.03 -13.25
N PRO A 913 5.70 -24.16 -14.22
CA PRO A 913 6.70 -23.51 -15.07
C PRO A 913 7.74 -22.66 -14.35
N LEU A 914 7.38 -22.07 -13.20
CA LEU A 914 8.28 -21.24 -12.39
C LEU A 914 9.14 -22.04 -11.42
N LYS A 915 8.89 -23.34 -11.23
CA LYS A 915 9.65 -24.10 -10.23
C LYS A 915 11.09 -24.30 -10.69
N GLY A 916 12.06 -23.75 -9.96
CA GLY A 916 13.47 -23.89 -10.31
C GLY A 916 13.79 -23.26 -11.68
N ALA A 917 13.01 -22.27 -12.10
CA ALA A 917 13.17 -21.70 -13.42
C ALA A 917 14.44 -20.84 -13.50
N ILE A 918 14.97 -20.69 -14.72
CA ILE A 918 16.09 -19.78 -14.97
C ILE A 918 15.53 -18.56 -15.70
N HIS A 919 15.59 -17.42 -15.05
CA HIS A 919 15.14 -16.14 -15.58
C HIS A 919 16.28 -15.47 -16.35
N ILE A 920 15.97 -14.86 -17.51
CA ILE A 920 16.97 -14.26 -18.38
C ILE A 920 16.71 -12.77 -18.54
N TYR A 921 17.61 -11.95 -18.01
CA TYR A 921 17.54 -10.50 -18.07
C TYR A 921 18.61 -9.91 -18.99
N GLU A 922 18.30 -8.77 -19.61
CA GLU A 922 19.36 -7.91 -20.14
C GLU A 922 20.22 -7.39 -19.00
N THR A 923 21.54 -7.35 -19.19
CA THR A 923 22.44 -6.69 -18.24
C THR A 923 22.15 -5.19 -18.25
N PRO A 924 21.80 -4.57 -17.10
CA PRO A 924 21.48 -3.14 -17.02
C PRO A 924 22.71 -2.23 -17.09
#